data_AF-A0A3C1U6Q1-F1
#
_entry.id   AF-A0A3C1U6Q1-F1
#
_cell.length_a   1.000
_cell.length_b   1.000
_cell.length_c   1.000
_cell.angle_alpha   90.00
_cell.angle_beta   90.00
_cell.angle_gamma   90.00
#
_symmetry.space_group_name_H-M   'P 1'
#
loop_
_entity.id
_entity.type
_entity.pdbx_description
1 polymer ?
#
loop_
_entity_poly.entity_id
_entity_poly.type
_entity_poly.pdbx_seq_one_letter_code
_entity_poly.pdbx_strand_id
1 'polypeptide(L)'
;LLGSACLNGEIFDLAMTKSQEELENAMRFYDYIEVQPPENYRLLIESNAVQTQERLIMILRDIIDTADRLRIPVIATGDAHYVQRAQKKFRDIYIQSQGIGGVRHPLYIYNANRRRMTIQPDQHFRTTDEMFEAFSFVDRATAHRLIVDTPKYLAEKIDVVFPVKDRLYTPTIEGADVNLATLCRSNAILKYGNPLPEIVSKRLEKELDSIISHGFAVVYYIAHLLVKKSLEDGYLVGSRGSVGSSLVATLANITEVNPLAPHYVCPNCTYSEFIDDGSVGSGYDLPDKFCPNCHHLMSGDGQDIPFETFLGFEGDKVPDIDLNFSGDYQEKAHAYTKVLFGEKSVYRAGTIGTVAQKTAFGYLRGYEEEMGVETPRRQAYNLYIATGCEGVKRTTGQHPGGIIVIPQDMDVHDFTPVQFPANNANSDWLTTHFEFGDIHDNVLKLDILGHVDPTAMKLLEKFSGIDPKTIPMNDPEVMNVFSSIAPLKLDPRNYSEKTGAVGLPEFGTSFVRQMLEMTKPKNFSDLVRISGLSHGTDVWLGNAKSLVEQGMTLQNVIGCRDDIMVSLIHMGLPPKKAFDIMESVRKGKGLKDEWKQLMKEKNVPDWYIDSCLKIKYMFPKAHAVAYVLMAVRVAWFKVHHPEYYYAVFFSIRCTAYEIETMIKGGESINARMNDINQRLMDNELKKTVTSKELDLMTTLEVAYEMACRGLHFANIDLYRSQANEFIVDPQQANRIIPPFTVLDGLGLNVAKSIVEEREKSPFISKEDLLTRTLINNTQLRKMEVMGVLSGMQEENQMSLF
;
A
#
# COMPACT_ATOMS: atom_id res chain seq x y z
N LEU A 1 21.75 14.95 30.65
CA LEU A 1 23.05 14.77 29.99
C LEU A 1 22.99 15.47 28.64
N LEU A 2 23.49 16.70 28.58
CA LEU A 2 23.62 17.52 27.40
C LEU A 2 25.11 17.71 27.08
N GLY A 3 25.52 17.27 25.88
CA GLY A 3 26.89 17.37 25.38
C GLY A 3 27.12 18.59 24.49
N SER A 4 28.38 19.05 24.41
CA SER A 4 28.76 20.22 23.61
C SER A 4 28.83 19.98 22.09
N ALA A 5 28.59 18.76 21.62
CA ALA A 5 28.59 18.35 20.20
C ALA A 5 29.95 18.46 19.48
N CYS A 6 29.93 18.43 18.14
CA CYS A 6 31.08 18.31 17.27
C CYS A 6 31.63 19.68 16.79
N LEU A 7 32.24 19.73 15.60
CA LEU A 7 32.69 20.97 14.96
C LEU A 7 31.59 22.02 14.74
N ASN A 8 30.32 21.58 14.67
CA ASN A 8 29.15 22.47 14.57
C ASN A 8 28.60 22.90 15.95
N GLY A 9 29.25 22.50 17.03
CA GLY A 9 28.84 22.83 18.40
C GLY A 9 29.30 24.23 18.82
N GLU A 10 28.52 24.85 19.70
CA GLU A 10 28.78 26.20 20.23
C GLU A 10 30.19 26.31 20.85
N ILE A 11 30.60 25.32 21.64
CA ILE A 11 31.89 25.35 22.35
C ILE A 11 33.08 25.36 21.39
N PHE A 12 33.02 24.61 20.30
CA PHE A 12 34.12 24.59 19.33
C PHE A 12 34.22 25.92 18.56
N ASP A 13 33.08 26.49 18.16
CA ASP A 13 33.04 27.78 17.48
C ASP A 13 33.53 28.94 18.38
N LEU A 14 33.10 28.96 19.65
CA LEU A 14 33.55 29.93 20.64
C LEU A 14 35.05 29.82 20.91
N ALA A 15 35.58 28.60 21.06
CA ALA A 15 37.02 28.38 21.25
C ALA A 15 37.87 28.87 20.06
N MET A 16 37.27 28.93 18.86
CA MET A 16 37.94 29.42 17.66
C MET A 16 37.82 30.94 17.48
N THR A 17 36.72 31.56 17.91
CA THR A 17 36.35 32.92 17.50
C THR A 17 36.17 33.95 18.63
N LYS A 18 36.00 33.52 19.89
CA LYS A 18 35.58 34.37 21.02
C LYS A 18 36.59 34.41 22.15
N SER A 19 36.29 35.23 23.17
CA SER A 19 37.12 35.36 24.37
C SER A 19 37.01 34.15 25.29
N GLN A 20 38.02 33.96 26.13
CA GLN A 20 38.07 32.89 27.13
C GLN A 20 36.88 32.95 28.11
N GLU A 21 36.44 34.15 28.48
CA GLU A 21 35.31 34.35 29.39
C GLU A 21 33.98 33.89 28.77
N GLU A 22 33.75 34.20 27.49
CA GLU A 22 32.57 33.74 26.75
C GLU A 22 32.56 32.21 26.64
N LEU A 23 33.71 31.60 26.35
CA LEU A 23 33.86 30.14 26.28
C LEU A 23 33.53 29.48 27.63
N GLU A 24 34.07 30.01 28.73
CA GLU A 24 33.79 29.48 30.08
C GLU A 24 32.31 29.57 30.45
N ASN A 25 31.69 30.70 30.14
CA ASN A 25 30.28 30.92 30.43
C ASN A 25 29.38 29.94 29.66
N ALA A 26 29.67 29.71 28.38
CA ALA A 26 28.94 28.73 27.57
C ALA A 26 29.17 27.29 28.06
N MET A 27 30.41 26.92 28.41
CA MET A 27 30.73 25.56 28.89
C MET A 27 29.90 25.15 30.11
N ARG A 28 29.60 26.09 31.02
CA ARG A 28 28.81 25.83 32.24
C ARG A 28 27.37 25.36 31.97
N PHE A 29 26.86 25.54 30.76
CA PHE A 29 25.53 25.05 30.37
C PHE A 29 25.51 23.53 30.12
N TYR A 30 26.66 22.93 29.79
CA TYR A 30 26.76 21.53 29.38
C TYR A 30 27.08 20.60 30.55
N ASP A 31 26.49 19.40 30.54
CA ASP A 31 26.77 18.35 31.52
C ASP A 31 28.16 17.71 31.28
N TYR A 32 28.57 17.68 30.01
CA TYR A 32 29.88 17.20 29.58
C TYR A 32 30.32 17.90 28.28
N ILE A 33 31.63 17.99 28.08
CA ILE A 33 32.23 18.56 26.87
C ILE A 33 32.75 17.43 25.98
N GLU A 34 32.51 17.55 24.68
CA GLU A 34 32.97 16.62 23.65
C GLU A 34 34.20 17.16 22.94
N VAL A 35 35.17 16.28 22.74
CA VAL A 35 36.32 16.49 21.84
C VAL A 35 36.42 15.30 20.89
N GLN A 36 36.75 15.56 19.62
CA GLN A 36 36.81 14.51 18.60
C GLN A 36 38.23 14.29 18.08
N PRO A 37 38.51 13.13 17.44
CA PRO A 37 39.76 12.94 16.69
C PRO A 37 40.05 14.13 15.76
N PRO A 38 41.30 14.63 15.70
CA PRO A 38 41.67 15.76 14.83
C PRO A 38 41.24 15.58 13.37
N GLU A 39 41.23 14.33 12.91
CA GLU A 39 40.78 13.91 11.58
C GLU A 39 39.34 14.35 11.23
N ASN A 40 38.44 14.41 12.21
CA ASN A 40 37.05 14.83 12.00
C ASN A 40 36.94 16.32 11.63
N TYR A 41 37.95 17.12 11.98
CA TYR A 41 38.01 18.56 11.70
C TYR A 41 38.79 18.90 10.43
N ARG A 42 39.24 17.90 9.65
CA ARG A 42 40.09 18.11 8.45
C ARG A 42 39.51 19.14 7.48
N LEU A 43 38.19 19.18 7.31
CA LEU A 43 37.54 20.13 6.42
C LEU A 43 37.77 21.60 6.82
N LEU A 44 38.02 21.89 8.09
CA LEU A 44 38.37 23.25 8.54
C LEU A 44 39.77 23.66 8.05
N ILE A 45 40.69 22.70 7.97
CA ILE A 45 42.04 22.91 7.43
C ILE A 45 41.96 23.07 5.91
N GLU A 46 41.25 22.17 5.23
CA GLU A 46 41.05 22.21 3.76
C GLU A 46 40.26 23.45 3.30
N SER A 47 39.42 24.00 4.17
CA SER A 47 38.70 25.25 3.94
C SER A 47 39.49 26.52 4.29
N ASN A 48 40.67 26.37 4.92
CA ASN A 48 41.48 27.44 5.48
C ASN A 48 40.75 28.23 6.59
N ALA A 49 39.71 27.65 7.20
CA ALA A 49 39.07 28.16 8.42
C ALA A 49 39.99 27.98 9.63
N VAL A 50 40.78 26.89 9.64
CA VAL A 50 41.88 26.67 10.58
C VAL A 50 43.18 26.53 9.76
N GLN A 51 44.18 27.37 10.05
CA GLN A 51 45.36 27.49 9.19
C GLN A 51 46.23 26.22 9.16
N THR A 52 46.40 25.54 10.29
CA THR A 52 47.27 24.36 10.41
C THR A 52 46.74 23.33 11.39
N GLN A 53 47.25 22.10 11.30
CA GLN A 53 46.93 21.03 12.24
C GLN A 53 47.39 21.35 13.67
N GLU A 54 48.50 22.08 13.83
CA GLU A 54 48.98 22.53 15.13
C GLU A 54 47.98 23.49 15.79
N ARG A 55 47.42 24.44 15.01
CA ARG A 55 46.39 25.35 15.53
C ARG A 55 45.13 24.61 15.96
N LEU A 56 44.71 23.60 15.20
CA LEU A 56 43.59 22.74 15.59
C LEU A 56 43.87 22.03 16.92
N ILE A 57 45.06 21.44 17.08
CA ILE A 57 45.47 20.76 18.32
C ILE A 57 45.49 21.75 19.49
N MET A 58 45.93 23.00 19.29
CA MET A 58 45.86 24.03 20.32
C MET A 58 44.42 24.30 20.75
N ILE A 59 43.48 24.49 19.80
CA ILE A 59 42.06 24.71 20.11
C ILE A 59 41.49 23.54 20.92
N LEU A 60 41.79 22.30 20.52
CA LEU A 60 41.33 21.11 21.25
C LEU A 60 41.89 21.04 22.68
N ARG A 61 43.17 21.40 22.86
CA ARG A 61 43.79 21.49 24.19
C ARG A 61 43.16 22.61 25.03
N ASP A 62 42.95 23.79 24.45
CA ASP A 62 42.32 24.92 25.13
C ASP A 62 40.92 24.55 25.63
N ILE A 63 40.15 23.77 24.84
CA ILE A 63 38.85 23.23 25.26
C ILE A 63 38.99 22.28 26.46
N ILE A 64 39.92 21.32 26.40
CA ILE A 64 40.17 20.35 27.48
C ILE A 64 40.59 21.06 28.76
N ASP A 65 41.57 21.96 28.67
CA ASP A 65 42.13 22.70 29.81
C ASP A 65 41.09 23.62 30.46
N THR A 66 40.25 24.27 29.64
CA THR A 66 39.15 25.11 30.13
C THR A 66 38.12 24.28 30.88
N ALA A 67 37.70 23.15 30.30
CA ALA A 67 36.73 22.26 30.95
C ALA A 67 37.28 21.66 32.24
N ASP A 68 38.56 21.28 32.29
CA ASP A 68 39.22 20.77 33.49
C ASP A 68 39.27 21.81 34.61
N ARG A 69 39.56 23.08 34.28
CA ARG A 69 39.52 24.19 35.25
C ARG A 69 38.11 24.42 35.79
N LEU A 70 37.10 24.27 34.95
CA LEU A 70 35.69 24.34 35.33
C LEU A 70 35.19 23.07 36.04
N ARG A 71 36.00 22.01 36.05
CA ARG A 71 35.67 20.67 36.57
C ARG A 71 34.46 20.04 35.86
N ILE A 72 34.33 20.31 34.57
CA ILE A 72 33.29 19.71 33.73
C ILE A 72 33.86 18.44 33.08
N PRO A 73 33.14 17.30 33.11
CA PRO A 73 33.59 16.08 32.45
C PRO A 73 33.87 16.30 30.97
N VAL A 74 34.99 15.79 30.46
CA VAL A 74 35.34 15.84 29.04
C VAL A 74 35.40 14.42 28.50
N ILE A 75 34.76 14.18 27.35
CA ILE A 75 34.78 12.87 26.68
C ILE A 75 35.30 12.96 25.26
N ALA A 76 36.02 11.93 24.84
CA ALA A 76 36.46 11.75 23.47
C ALA A 76 35.37 11.01 22.66
N THR A 77 34.72 11.68 21.71
CA THR A 77 33.68 11.07 20.86
C THR A 77 34.16 10.85 19.43
N GLY A 78 33.75 9.74 18.82
CA GLY A 78 34.23 9.36 17.48
C GLY A 78 33.48 10.01 16.31
N ASP A 79 32.26 10.51 16.54
CA ASP A 79 31.30 10.96 15.52
C ASP A 79 31.10 9.92 14.40
N ALA A 80 30.88 8.66 14.80
CA ALA A 80 30.83 7.54 13.87
C ALA A 80 29.57 7.61 12.97
N HIS A 81 29.77 7.49 11.67
CA HIS A 81 28.69 7.48 10.66
C HIS A 81 28.65 6.18 9.84
N TYR A 82 29.62 5.29 10.05
CA TYR A 82 29.70 3.97 9.45
C TYR A 82 30.54 3.05 10.35
N VAL A 83 30.39 1.73 10.23
CA VAL A 83 31.00 0.77 11.17
C VAL A 83 32.47 0.53 10.82
N GLN A 84 32.75 0.22 9.54
CA GLN A 84 34.10 -0.16 9.10
C GLN A 84 34.70 0.91 8.19
N ARG A 85 36.01 1.11 8.26
CA ARG A 85 36.74 2.09 7.44
C ARG A 85 36.47 1.99 5.93
N ALA A 86 36.30 0.77 5.41
CA ALA A 86 36.01 0.53 3.98
C ALA A 86 34.65 1.10 3.53
N GLN A 87 33.69 1.28 4.44
CA GLN A 87 32.35 1.80 4.16
C GLN A 87 32.33 3.32 3.92
N LYS A 88 33.46 4.01 4.16
CA LYS A 88 33.64 5.43 3.83
C LYS A 88 33.17 5.77 2.41
N LYS A 89 33.47 4.90 1.44
CA LYS A 89 33.08 5.09 0.03
C LYS A 89 31.56 5.25 -0.14
N PHE A 90 30.75 4.56 0.66
CA PHE A 90 29.29 4.70 0.60
C PHE A 90 28.85 6.08 1.07
N ARG A 91 29.45 6.58 2.14
CA ARG A 91 29.18 7.94 2.64
C ARG A 91 29.69 9.02 1.69
N ASP A 92 30.86 8.84 1.07
CA ASP A 92 31.38 9.80 0.09
C ASP A 92 30.39 9.99 -1.07
N ILE A 93 29.74 8.91 -1.52
CA ILE A 93 28.66 8.98 -2.53
C ILE A 93 27.49 9.80 -2.02
N TYR A 94 27.06 9.60 -0.77
CA TYR A 94 26.00 10.39 -0.16
C TYR A 94 26.35 11.87 -0.03
N ILE A 95 27.58 12.21 0.32
CA ILE A 95 28.04 13.60 0.41
C ILE A 95 27.91 14.30 -0.95
N GLN A 96 28.20 13.58 -2.05
CA GLN A 96 28.08 14.15 -3.40
C GLN A 96 26.66 14.11 -3.96
N SER A 97 25.79 13.23 -3.45
CA SER A 97 24.42 13.14 -3.88
C SER A 97 23.62 14.41 -3.55
N GLN A 98 22.63 14.72 -4.39
CA GLN A 98 21.71 15.81 -4.12
C GLN A 98 20.51 15.29 -3.31
N GLY A 99 20.27 15.91 -2.16
CA GLY A 99 19.11 15.65 -1.33
C GLY A 99 17.81 16.11 -1.98
N ILE A 100 16.69 15.77 -1.35
CA ILE A 100 15.37 16.19 -1.83
C ILE A 100 15.19 17.69 -1.62
N GLY A 101 14.49 18.34 -2.56
CA GLY A 101 14.41 19.80 -2.62
C GLY A 101 15.70 20.46 -3.12
N GLY A 102 16.67 19.68 -3.57
CA GLY A 102 17.92 20.18 -4.14
C GLY A 102 19.00 20.52 -3.11
N VAL A 103 18.76 20.25 -1.83
CA VAL A 103 19.69 20.52 -0.72
C VAL A 103 20.93 19.64 -0.83
N ARG A 104 22.12 20.22 -0.61
CA ARG A 104 23.40 19.50 -0.63
C ARG A 104 23.86 19.18 0.79
N HIS A 105 24.67 18.13 0.93
CA HIS A 105 25.26 17.74 2.20
C HIS A 105 26.16 18.86 2.77
N PRO A 106 26.26 19.06 4.10
CA PRO A 106 27.14 20.09 4.68
C PRO A 106 28.63 19.97 4.29
N LEU A 107 29.09 18.74 4.01
CA LEU A 107 30.45 18.45 3.54
C LEU A 107 30.61 18.53 2.01
N TYR A 108 29.56 18.91 1.27
CA TYR A 108 29.63 19.09 -0.17
C TYR A 108 30.41 20.36 -0.52
N ILE A 109 31.34 20.24 -1.47
CA ILE A 109 32.17 21.36 -1.93
C ILE A 109 31.71 21.78 -3.33
N TYR A 110 31.24 23.02 -3.46
CA TYR A 110 30.74 23.58 -4.72
C TYR A 110 31.85 23.79 -5.77
N ASN A 111 33.07 24.11 -5.34
CA ASN A 111 34.19 24.25 -6.26
C ASN A 111 34.67 22.87 -6.72
N ALA A 112 34.47 22.56 -8.01
CA ALA A 112 34.77 21.25 -8.58
C ALA A 112 36.24 20.81 -8.42
N ASN A 113 37.19 21.73 -8.59
CA ASN A 113 38.62 21.42 -8.45
C ASN A 113 38.96 21.06 -7.00
N ARG A 114 38.49 21.87 -6.04
CA ARG A 114 38.70 21.60 -4.61
C ARG A 114 38.03 20.30 -4.19
N ARG A 115 36.77 20.09 -4.58
CA ARG A 115 36.01 18.87 -4.27
C ARG A 115 36.77 17.60 -4.66
N ARG A 116 37.40 17.58 -5.84
CA ARG A 116 38.16 16.42 -6.34
C ARG A 116 39.47 16.17 -5.58
N MET A 117 40.05 17.21 -4.97
CA MET A 117 41.30 17.12 -4.20
C MET A 117 41.05 16.86 -2.71
N THR A 118 39.90 17.26 -2.17
CA THR A 118 39.59 17.15 -0.75
C THR A 118 39.21 15.73 -0.36
N ILE A 119 39.92 15.18 0.62
CA ILE A 119 39.61 13.90 1.25
C ILE A 119 38.64 14.13 2.40
N GLN A 120 37.47 13.48 2.35
CA GLN A 120 36.46 13.55 3.42
C GLN A 120 36.99 12.91 4.73
N PRO A 121 36.50 13.32 5.91
CA PRO A 121 37.00 12.82 7.19
C PRO A 121 36.75 11.32 7.37
N ASP A 122 37.66 10.62 8.05
CA ASP A 122 37.45 9.24 8.47
C ASP A 122 36.56 9.22 9.72
N GLN A 123 35.34 8.71 9.60
CA GLN A 123 34.33 8.66 10.66
C GLN A 123 33.74 7.25 10.82
N HIS A 124 34.60 6.23 10.79
CA HIS A 124 34.21 4.87 11.16
C HIS A 124 34.08 4.73 12.67
N PHE A 125 33.44 3.65 13.11
CA PHE A 125 33.36 3.31 14.52
C PHE A 125 34.74 2.84 15.01
N ARG A 126 35.48 3.77 15.61
CA ARG A 126 36.87 3.58 16.03
C ARG A 126 36.99 2.62 17.19
N THR A 127 38.05 1.81 17.19
CA THR A 127 38.41 1.03 18.38
C THR A 127 39.02 1.93 19.46
N THR A 128 39.07 1.45 20.69
CA THR A 128 39.72 2.18 21.80
C THR A 128 41.18 2.50 21.49
N ASP A 129 41.90 1.59 20.81
CA ASP A 129 43.29 1.80 20.43
C ASP A 129 43.45 2.87 19.34
N GLU A 130 42.57 2.87 18.33
CA GLU A 130 42.53 3.93 17.31
C GLU A 130 42.20 5.29 17.93
N MET A 131 41.35 5.33 18.97
CA MET A 131 41.09 6.54 19.75
C MET A 131 42.36 6.99 20.50
N PHE A 132 43.09 6.08 21.15
CA PHE A 132 44.35 6.44 21.81
C PHE A 132 45.39 7.00 20.84
N GLU A 133 45.49 6.43 19.64
CA GLU A 133 46.37 6.94 18.59
C GLU A 133 45.96 8.36 18.15
N ALA A 134 44.66 8.58 17.92
CA ALA A 134 44.12 9.88 17.52
C ALA A 134 44.31 10.98 18.58
N PHE A 135 44.36 10.61 19.85
CA PHE A 135 44.55 11.52 21.00
C PHE A 135 45.99 11.53 21.53
N SER A 136 46.96 11.06 20.75
CA SER A 136 48.40 11.08 21.11
C SER A 136 48.97 12.49 21.32
N PHE A 137 48.22 13.54 21.01
CA PHE A 137 48.58 14.93 21.28
C PHE A 137 48.36 15.37 22.74
N VAL A 138 47.71 14.57 23.58
CA VAL A 138 47.68 14.76 25.05
C VAL A 138 48.46 13.65 25.74
N ASP A 139 48.77 13.83 27.03
CA ASP A 139 49.45 12.80 27.80
C ASP A 139 48.57 11.55 27.98
N ARG A 140 49.20 10.41 28.26
CA ARG A 140 48.50 9.11 28.33
C ARG A 140 47.43 9.08 29.42
N ALA A 141 47.62 9.78 30.55
CA ALA A 141 46.66 9.79 31.64
C ALA A 141 45.42 10.61 31.25
N THR A 142 45.62 11.77 30.64
CA THR A 142 44.53 12.57 30.06
C THR A 142 43.78 11.79 28.99
N ALA A 143 44.49 11.18 28.02
CA ALA A 143 43.85 10.37 26.98
C ALA A 143 43.00 9.23 27.57
N HIS A 144 43.51 8.51 28.58
CA HIS A 144 42.78 7.42 29.24
C HIS A 144 41.49 7.93 29.91
N ARG A 145 41.58 9.06 30.60
CA ARG A 145 40.42 9.69 31.25
C ARG A 145 39.35 10.07 30.23
N LEU A 146 39.73 10.67 29.10
CA LEU A 146 38.79 11.14 28.06
C LEU A 146 38.13 9.99 27.29
N ILE A 147 38.88 8.90 27.03
CA ILE A 147 38.46 7.79 26.16
C ILE A 147 37.76 6.68 26.93
N VAL A 148 38.16 6.43 28.19
CA VAL A 148 37.70 5.26 28.96
C VAL A 148 36.96 5.68 30.22
N ASP A 149 37.62 6.40 31.13
CA ASP A 149 37.08 6.60 32.49
C ASP A 149 35.83 7.47 32.49
N THR A 150 35.88 8.61 31.78
CA THR A 150 34.76 9.56 31.74
C THR A 150 33.55 9.01 30.97
N PRO A 151 33.71 8.40 29.78
CA PRO A 151 32.60 7.72 29.10
C PRO A 151 31.97 6.62 29.94
N LYS A 152 32.77 5.79 30.63
CA LYS A 152 32.26 4.76 31.53
C LYS A 152 31.49 5.36 32.71
N TYR A 153 32.03 6.40 33.34
CA TYR A 153 31.37 7.13 34.42
C TYR A 153 30.02 7.73 34.00
N LEU A 154 29.92 8.29 32.78
CA LEU A 154 28.66 8.82 32.27
C LEU A 154 27.67 7.69 31.92
N ALA A 155 28.14 6.59 31.31
CA ALA A 155 27.30 5.45 30.97
C ALA A 155 26.66 4.80 32.21
N GLU A 156 27.40 4.71 33.32
CA GLU A 156 26.90 4.18 34.60
C GLU A 156 25.79 5.04 35.23
N LYS A 157 25.59 6.29 34.77
CA LYS A 157 24.50 7.18 35.22
C LYS A 157 23.22 7.05 34.38
N ILE A 158 23.26 6.29 33.29
CA ILE A 158 22.13 6.13 32.38
C ILE A 158 21.35 4.89 32.83
N ASP A 159 20.08 5.08 33.17
CA ASP A 159 19.18 3.97 33.47
C ASP A 159 18.94 3.11 32.22
N VAL A 160 18.58 1.84 32.44
CA VAL A 160 18.14 0.97 31.33
C VAL A 160 16.77 1.45 30.85
N VAL A 161 16.71 2.00 29.65
CA VAL A 161 15.49 2.50 29.02
C VAL A 161 15.01 1.53 27.94
N PHE A 162 13.73 1.17 27.99
CA PHE A 162 13.07 0.44 26.93
C PHE A 162 12.35 1.42 26.00
N PRO A 163 12.80 1.58 24.74
CA PRO A 163 12.23 2.57 23.82
C PRO A 163 10.83 2.22 23.31
N VAL A 164 10.43 0.95 23.48
CA VAL A 164 9.15 0.39 23.02
C VAL A 164 8.55 -0.39 24.18
N LYS A 165 7.22 -0.32 24.35
CA LYS A 165 6.52 -1.01 25.43
C LYS A 165 6.43 -2.52 25.16
N ASP A 166 6.02 -3.28 26.17
CA ASP A 166 6.06 -4.75 26.21
C ASP A 166 4.73 -5.44 25.89
N ARG A 167 3.63 -4.68 25.80
CA ARG A 167 2.28 -5.23 25.59
C ARG A 167 1.41 -4.29 24.77
N LEU A 168 0.25 -4.82 24.36
CA LEU A 168 -0.79 -4.09 23.65
C LEU A 168 -1.63 -3.25 24.62
N TYR A 169 -1.86 -2.00 24.24
CA TYR A 169 -2.73 -1.06 24.93
C TYR A 169 -3.89 -0.73 23.99
N THR A 170 -5.11 -1.07 24.39
CA THR A 170 -6.31 -0.91 23.57
C THR A 170 -7.08 0.36 23.97
N PRO A 171 -7.67 1.09 23.01
CA PRO A 171 -8.57 2.18 23.30
C PRO A 171 -9.86 1.65 23.93
N THR A 172 -10.56 2.52 24.66
CA THR A 172 -11.86 2.17 25.26
C THR A 172 -12.97 2.97 24.60
N ILE A 173 -14.11 2.30 24.40
CA ILE A 173 -15.38 2.94 24.03
C ILE A 173 -16.42 2.39 25.00
N GLU A 174 -17.09 3.29 25.71
CA GLU A 174 -18.09 2.92 26.72
C GLU A 174 -19.18 2.04 26.10
N GLY A 175 -19.41 0.87 26.70
CA GLY A 175 -20.44 -0.07 26.26
C GLY A 175 -20.18 -0.78 24.92
N ALA A 176 -18.98 -0.68 24.33
CA ALA A 176 -18.68 -1.31 23.04
C ALA A 176 -19.03 -2.81 22.99
N ASP A 177 -18.69 -3.55 24.04
CA ASP A 177 -18.95 -4.99 24.15
C ASP A 177 -20.45 -5.30 24.09
N VAL A 178 -21.23 -4.56 24.88
CA VAL A 178 -22.69 -4.71 24.97
C VAL A 178 -23.36 -4.27 23.67
N ASN A 179 -22.91 -3.15 23.09
CA ASN A 179 -23.43 -2.62 21.85
C ASN A 179 -23.19 -3.57 20.68
N LEU A 180 -21.97 -4.11 20.56
CA LEU A 180 -21.63 -5.09 19.54
C LEU A 180 -22.48 -6.37 19.69
N ALA A 181 -22.55 -6.94 20.90
CA ALA A 181 -23.33 -8.15 21.14
C ALA A 181 -24.82 -7.94 20.84
N THR A 182 -25.38 -6.79 21.22
CA THR A 182 -26.79 -6.44 20.97
C THR A 182 -27.05 -6.25 19.47
N LEU A 183 -26.16 -5.55 18.77
CA LEU A 183 -26.21 -5.36 17.32
C LEU A 183 -26.21 -6.70 16.58
N CYS A 184 -25.24 -7.57 16.88
CA CYS A 184 -25.10 -8.85 16.19
C CYS A 184 -26.29 -9.78 16.46
N ARG A 185 -26.77 -9.86 17.71
CA ARG A 185 -27.96 -10.66 18.05
C ARG A 185 -29.21 -10.15 17.34
N SER A 186 -29.41 -8.84 17.31
CA SER A 186 -30.57 -8.23 16.64
C SER A 186 -30.55 -8.52 15.14
N ASN A 187 -29.41 -8.33 14.49
CA ASN A 187 -29.26 -8.62 13.05
C ASN A 187 -29.35 -10.11 12.74
N ALA A 188 -28.86 -10.98 13.63
CA ALA A 188 -29.02 -12.43 13.48
C ALA A 188 -30.49 -12.83 13.53
N ILE A 189 -31.26 -12.27 14.46
CA ILE A 189 -32.71 -12.54 14.57
C ILE A 189 -33.46 -12.01 13.33
N LEU A 190 -33.10 -10.83 12.85
CA LEU A 190 -33.70 -10.26 11.64
C LEU A 190 -33.42 -11.14 10.40
N LYS A 191 -32.22 -11.71 10.29
CA LYS A 191 -31.83 -12.54 9.14
C LYS A 191 -32.33 -13.99 9.26
N TYR A 192 -32.15 -14.64 10.39
CA TYR A 192 -32.36 -16.08 10.58
C TYR A 192 -33.57 -16.45 11.46
N GLY A 193 -34.31 -15.47 11.99
CA GLY A 193 -35.50 -15.67 12.80
C GLY A 193 -35.23 -15.85 14.30
N ASN A 194 -36.30 -16.08 15.07
CA ASN A 194 -36.26 -16.31 16.50
C ASN A 194 -37.17 -17.50 16.87
N PRO A 195 -36.64 -18.60 17.46
CA PRO A 195 -35.26 -18.82 17.88
C PRO A 195 -34.28 -18.95 16.71
N LEU A 196 -33.00 -18.62 16.95
CA LEU A 196 -31.95 -18.78 15.96
C LEU A 196 -31.71 -20.28 15.65
N PRO A 197 -31.39 -20.65 14.40
CA PRO A 197 -30.88 -21.98 14.08
C PRO A 197 -29.64 -22.32 14.92
N GLU A 198 -29.50 -23.58 15.33
CA GLU A 198 -28.43 -24.02 16.24
C GLU A 198 -27.02 -23.71 15.70
N ILE A 199 -26.80 -23.88 14.39
CA ILE A 199 -25.55 -23.53 13.69
C ILE A 199 -25.21 -22.04 13.88
N VAL A 200 -26.20 -21.16 13.78
CA VAL A 200 -26.03 -19.71 13.91
C VAL A 200 -25.79 -19.33 15.38
N SER A 201 -26.61 -19.85 16.31
CA SER A 201 -26.49 -19.53 17.75
C SER A 201 -25.12 -19.94 18.30
N LYS A 202 -24.70 -21.19 18.04
CA LYS A 202 -23.40 -21.70 18.51
C LYS A 202 -22.23 -20.92 17.93
N ARG A 203 -22.29 -20.57 16.63
CA ARG A 203 -21.24 -19.78 16.00
C ARG A 203 -21.17 -18.37 16.59
N LEU A 204 -22.31 -17.71 16.76
CA LEU A 204 -22.40 -16.36 17.28
C LEU A 204 -21.89 -16.27 18.73
N GLU A 205 -22.31 -17.18 19.61
CA GLU A 205 -21.88 -17.23 21.01
C GLU A 205 -20.37 -17.45 21.11
N LYS A 206 -19.84 -18.47 20.42
CA LYS A 206 -18.40 -18.76 20.39
C LYS A 206 -17.57 -17.57 19.93
N GLU A 207 -18.00 -16.90 18.86
CA GLU A 207 -17.26 -15.76 18.33
C GLU A 207 -17.33 -14.53 19.25
N LEU A 208 -18.52 -14.19 19.76
CA LEU A 208 -18.68 -13.06 20.67
C LEU A 208 -17.87 -13.24 21.95
N ASP A 209 -17.91 -14.44 22.55
CA ASP A 209 -17.16 -14.73 23.77
C ASP A 209 -15.65 -14.54 23.53
N SER A 210 -15.12 -15.06 22.42
CA SER A 210 -13.71 -14.89 22.05
C SER A 210 -13.35 -13.43 21.78
N ILE A 211 -14.18 -12.69 21.03
CA ILE A 211 -13.89 -11.29 20.68
C ILE A 211 -13.89 -10.38 21.93
N ILE A 212 -14.86 -10.60 22.83
CA ILE A 212 -14.99 -9.80 24.06
C ILE A 212 -13.90 -10.18 25.07
N SER A 213 -13.64 -11.47 25.29
CA SER A 213 -12.64 -11.91 26.29
C SER A 213 -11.23 -11.43 25.98
N HIS A 214 -10.89 -11.26 24.70
CA HIS A 214 -9.58 -10.77 24.25
C HIS A 214 -9.55 -9.25 24.00
N GLY A 215 -10.65 -8.53 24.29
CA GLY A 215 -10.69 -7.06 24.21
C GLY A 215 -10.77 -6.49 22.79
N PHE A 216 -11.19 -7.29 21.80
CA PHE A 216 -11.29 -6.86 20.40
C PHE A 216 -12.66 -6.29 20.00
N ALA A 217 -13.65 -6.36 20.88
CA ALA A 217 -15.00 -5.86 20.61
C ALA A 217 -15.02 -4.36 20.26
N VAL A 218 -14.15 -3.56 20.88
CA VAL A 218 -13.96 -2.14 20.56
C VAL A 218 -13.60 -1.97 19.08
N VAL A 219 -12.64 -2.75 18.57
CA VAL A 219 -12.16 -2.68 17.17
C VAL A 219 -13.28 -2.99 16.19
N TYR A 220 -14.07 -4.03 16.46
CA TYR A 220 -15.24 -4.39 15.65
C TYR A 220 -16.28 -3.28 15.65
N TYR A 221 -16.59 -2.72 16.82
CA TYR A 221 -17.59 -1.68 16.92
C TYR A 221 -17.16 -0.40 16.19
N ILE A 222 -15.88 -0.03 16.26
CA ILE A 222 -15.31 1.08 15.48
C ILE A 222 -15.45 0.84 13.99
N ALA A 223 -15.05 -0.36 13.52
CA ALA A 223 -15.16 -0.72 12.12
C ALA A 223 -16.62 -0.64 11.64
N HIS A 224 -17.57 -1.11 12.46
CA HIS A 224 -19.00 -0.94 12.19
C HIS A 224 -19.39 0.54 12.03
N LEU A 225 -18.96 1.42 12.94
CA LEU A 225 -19.28 2.85 12.87
C LEU A 225 -18.70 3.51 11.61
N LEU A 226 -17.47 3.15 11.22
CA LEU A 226 -16.84 3.65 9.99
C LEU A 226 -17.60 3.21 8.74
N VAL A 227 -17.95 1.92 8.66
CA VAL A 227 -18.71 1.37 7.52
C VAL A 227 -20.10 1.98 7.46
N LYS A 228 -20.81 2.04 8.59
CA LYS A 228 -22.14 2.65 8.70
C LYS A 228 -22.13 4.09 8.20
N LYS A 229 -21.16 4.89 8.66
CA LYS A 229 -21.06 6.28 8.22
C LYS A 229 -20.76 6.40 6.72
N SER A 230 -19.87 5.57 6.19
CA SER A 230 -19.59 5.54 4.74
C SER A 230 -20.85 5.23 3.94
N LEU A 231 -21.64 4.24 4.37
CA LEU A 231 -22.89 3.88 3.71
C LEU A 231 -23.95 5.00 3.80
N GLU A 232 -24.09 5.67 4.95
CA GLU A 232 -24.98 6.82 5.12
C GLU A 232 -24.59 8.01 4.22
N ASP A 233 -23.28 8.21 4.00
CA ASP A 233 -22.75 9.21 3.07
C ASP A 233 -22.78 8.74 1.60
N GLY A 234 -23.32 7.55 1.33
CA GLY A 234 -23.57 6.99 0.00
C GLY A 234 -22.41 6.22 -0.63
N TYR A 235 -21.38 5.86 0.14
CA TYR A 235 -20.22 5.10 -0.34
C TYR A 235 -20.21 3.67 0.20
N LEU A 236 -20.25 2.70 -0.72
CA LEU A 236 -20.03 1.29 -0.40
C LEU A 236 -18.62 1.09 0.18
N VAL A 237 -18.46 0.15 1.10
CA VAL A 237 -17.15 -0.26 1.62
C VAL A 237 -16.89 -1.70 1.18
N GLY A 238 -15.76 -1.93 0.53
CA GLY A 238 -15.30 -3.25 0.16
C GLY A 238 -14.74 -3.99 1.37
N SER A 239 -15.09 -5.27 1.52
CA SER A 239 -14.49 -6.15 2.52
C SER A 239 -13.05 -6.51 2.14
N ARG A 240 -12.17 -6.69 3.12
CA ARG A 240 -10.78 -7.13 2.88
C ARG A 240 -10.23 -7.97 4.02
N GLY A 241 -9.32 -8.86 3.67
CA GLY A 241 -8.49 -9.58 4.64
C GLY A 241 -9.24 -10.73 5.32
N SER A 242 -8.84 -11.07 6.54
CA SER A 242 -9.40 -12.21 7.27
C SER A 242 -10.65 -11.89 8.10
N VAL A 243 -11.08 -10.62 8.18
CA VAL A 243 -12.26 -10.26 8.98
C VAL A 243 -13.55 -10.92 8.46
N GLY A 244 -13.62 -11.24 7.16
CA GLY A 244 -14.71 -12.01 6.55
C GLY A 244 -14.82 -13.46 7.02
N SER A 245 -13.88 -13.94 7.84
CA SER A 245 -13.98 -15.24 8.52
C SER A 245 -14.90 -15.20 9.77
N SER A 246 -15.32 -14.01 10.22
CA SER A 246 -16.12 -13.81 11.44
C SER A 246 -17.59 -13.53 11.14
N LEU A 247 -18.49 -14.37 11.66
CA LEU A 247 -19.93 -14.17 11.59
C LEU A 247 -20.33 -12.89 12.35
N VAL A 248 -19.65 -12.58 13.46
CA VAL A 248 -19.84 -11.32 14.20
C VAL A 248 -19.56 -10.12 13.28
N ALA A 249 -18.54 -10.18 12.44
CA ALA A 249 -18.25 -9.12 11.47
C ALA A 249 -19.35 -8.98 10.41
N THR A 250 -19.87 -10.10 9.89
CA THR A 250 -21.01 -10.10 8.95
C THR A 250 -22.24 -9.46 9.58
N LEU A 251 -22.59 -9.89 10.79
CA LEU A 251 -23.78 -9.41 11.52
C LEU A 251 -23.62 -7.97 12.02
N ALA A 252 -22.40 -7.49 12.22
CA ALA A 252 -22.11 -6.09 12.51
C ALA A 252 -22.03 -5.24 11.22
N ASN A 253 -22.31 -5.78 10.03
CA ASN A 253 -22.18 -5.09 8.74
C ASN A 253 -20.77 -4.53 8.48
N ILE A 254 -19.74 -5.16 9.02
CA ILE A 254 -18.33 -4.81 8.75
C ILE A 254 -17.89 -5.44 7.43
N THR A 255 -18.42 -6.61 7.11
CA THR A 255 -18.09 -7.37 5.90
C THR A 255 -19.33 -7.95 5.23
N GLU A 256 -19.32 -8.01 3.90
CA GLU A 256 -20.36 -8.67 3.09
C GLU A 256 -20.16 -10.19 3.01
N VAL A 257 -19.00 -10.71 3.46
CA VAL A 257 -18.70 -12.13 3.43
C VAL A 257 -19.41 -12.82 4.59
N ASN A 258 -20.21 -13.84 4.30
CA ASN A 258 -20.88 -14.67 5.31
C ASN A 258 -20.10 -16.00 5.50
N PRO A 259 -19.44 -16.22 6.65
CA PRO A 259 -18.56 -17.38 6.82
C PRO A 259 -19.28 -18.69 7.17
N LEU A 260 -20.60 -18.68 7.30
CA LEU A 260 -21.36 -19.91 7.58
C LEU A 260 -21.26 -20.91 6.41
N ALA A 261 -21.61 -22.16 6.68
CA ALA A 261 -21.78 -23.19 5.64
C ALA A 261 -22.80 -22.72 4.58
N PRO A 262 -22.73 -23.19 3.33
CA PRO A 262 -23.69 -22.88 2.28
C PRO A 262 -25.12 -23.10 2.75
N HIS A 263 -26.00 -22.13 2.52
CA HIS A 263 -27.37 -22.17 3.02
C HIS A 263 -28.30 -21.27 2.22
N TYR A 264 -29.60 -21.55 2.31
CA TYR A 264 -30.65 -20.63 1.88
C TYR A 264 -31.22 -19.91 3.09
N VAL A 265 -31.59 -18.63 2.91
CA VAL A 265 -32.40 -17.88 3.88
C VAL A 265 -33.52 -17.19 3.15
N CYS A 266 -34.76 -17.37 3.62
CA CYS A 266 -35.89 -16.66 3.07
C CYS A 266 -35.93 -15.22 3.64
N PRO A 267 -35.87 -14.18 2.78
CA PRO A 267 -35.90 -12.79 3.25
C PRO A 267 -37.28 -12.38 3.82
N ASN A 268 -38.33 -13.18 3.58
CA ASN A 268 -39.69 -12.87 4.02
C ASN A 268 -40.10 -13.59 5.32
N CYS A 269 -39.84 -14.90 5.42
CA CYS A 269 -40.29 -15.71 6.57
C CYS A 269 -39.15 -16.27 7.42
N THR A 270 -37.90 -15.85 7.16
CA THR A 270 -36.67 -16.24 7.85
C THR A 270 -36.38 -17.75 7.90
N TYR A 271 -37.10 -18.58 7.13
CA TYR A 271 -36.78 -20.00 6.98
C TYR A 271 -35.36 -20.15 6.43
N SER A 272 -34.56 -21.02 7.05
CA SER A 272 -33.18 -21.29 6.65
C SER A 272 -32.90 -22.77 6.48
N GLU A 273 -32.09 -23.13 5.50
CA GLU A 273 -31.67 -24.50 5.20
C GLU A 273 -30.16 -24.53 4.93
N PHE A 274 -29.41 -25.23 5.77
CA PHE A 274 -27.93 -25.32 5.72
C PHE A 274 -27.47 -26.64 5.09
N ILE A 275 -26.36 -26.58 4.35
CA ILE A 275 -25.69 -27.71 3.71
C ILE A 275 -24.26 -27.75 4.25
N ASP A 276 -23.99 -28.65 5.20
CA ASP A 276 -22.73 -28.75 5.94
C ASP A 276 -21.95 -30.05 5.66
N ASP A 277 -22.36 -30.80 4.64
CA ASP A 277 -21.73 -32.07 4.23
C ASP A 277 -20.47 -31.89 3.35
N GLY A 278 -20.09 -30.64 3.04
CA GLY A 278 -18.95 -30.29 2.20
C GLY A 278 -19.17 -30.53 0.70
N SER A 279 -20.38 -30.88 0.26
CA SER A 279 -20.70 -31.12 -1.15
C SER A 279 -20.74 -29.83 -1.99
N VAL A 280 -20.96 -28.68 -1.34
CA VAL A 280 -21.08 -27.37 -1.96
C VAL A 280 -19.98 -26.44 -1.44
N GLY A 281 -19.23 -25.78 -2.33
CA GLY A 281 -18.10 -24.93 -1.94
C GLY A 281 -18.47 -23.52 -1.49
N SER A 282 -19.60 -23.01 -1.99
CA SER A 282 -20.16 -21.69 -1.67
C SER A 282 -21.68 -21.72 -1.85
N GLY A 283 -22.41 -21.00 -1.00
CA GLY A 283 -23.83 -20.77 -1.17
C GLY A 283 -24.17 -20.02 -2.47
N TYR A 284 -23.23 -19.26 -3.03
CA TYR A 284 -23.42 -18.64 -4.34
C TYR A 284 -23.36 -19.64 -5.51
N ASP A 285 -22.94 -20.89 -5.27
CA ASP A 285 -23.02 -21.96 -6.27
C ASP A 285 -24.42 -22.61 -6.29
N LEU A 286 -25.28 -22.30 -5.31
CA LEU A 286 -26.60 -22.88 -5.18
C LEU A 286 -27.56 -22.27 -6.23
N PRO A 287 -28.39 -23.08 -6.89
CA PRO A 287 -29.41 -22.58 -7.80
C PRO A 287 -30.52 -21.88 -7.02
N ASP A 288 -31.07 -20.81 -7.57
CA ASP A 288 -32.21 -20.13 -6.96
C ASP A 288 -33.39 -21.09 -6.79
N LYS A 289 -34.06 -21.04 -5.64
CA LYS A 289 -35.23 -21.89 -5.34
C LYS A 289 -36.29 -21.13 -4.55
N PHE A 290 -37.54 -21.58 -4.64
CA PHE A 290 -38.61 -20.99 -3.86
C PHE A 290 -38.62 -21.54 -2.42
N CYS A 291 -38.90 -20.64 -1.47
CA CYS A 291 -39.06 -21.00 -0.06
C CYS A 291 -40.19 -22.01 0.13
N PRO A 292 -39.96 -23.14 0.82
CA PRO A 292 -41.01 -24.14 1.03
C PRO A 292 -42.16 -23.62 1.92
N ASN A 293 -41.91 -22.58 2.75
CA ASN A 293 -42.90 -22.04 3.68
C ASN A 293 -43.76 -20.93 3.08
N CYS A 294 -43.16 -19.98 2.35
CA CYS A 294 -43.86 -18.80 1.84
C CYS A 294 -43.74 -18.56 0.33
N HIS A 295 -43.10 -19.48 -0.40
CA HIS A 295 -42.91 -19.41 -1.86
C HIS A 295 -42.18 -18.15 -2.37
N HIS A 296 -41.50 -17.41 -1.49
CA HIS A 296 -40.62 -16.33 -1.89
C HIS A 296 -39.33 -16.89 -2.50
N LEU A 297 -38.77 -16.24 -3.53
CA LEU A 297 -37.51 -16.67 -4.16
C LEU A 297 -36.35 -16.53 -3.16
N MET A 298 -35.50 -17.55 -3.09
CA MET A 298 -34.32 -17.56 -2.23
C MET A 298 -33.07 -17.80 -3.09
N SER A 299 -32.05 -17.01 -2.84
CA SER A 299 -30.68 -17.25 -3.30
C SER A 299 -29.84 -17.84 -2.15
N GLY A 300 -28.77 -18.54 -2.50
CA GLY A 300 -27.87 -19.11 -1.51
C GLY A 300 -26.83 -18.10 -1.01
N ASP A 301 -26.35 -18.31 0.22
CA ASP A 301 -25.29 -17.54 0.90
C ASP A 301 -24.45 -18.51 1.76
N GLY A 302 -23.36 -18.04 2.37
CA GLY A 302 -22.46 -18.85 3.18
C GLY A 302 -21.27 -19.41 2.40
N GLN A 303 -20.07 -19.19 2.91
CA GLN A 303 -18.81 -19.41 2.19
C GLN A 303 -17.92 -20.47 2.85
N ASP A 304 -18.42 -21.11 3.91
CA ASP A 304 -17.72 -22.12 4.71
C ASP A 304 -16.30 -21.70 5.10
N ILE A 305 -16.21 -20.71 5.99
CA ILE A 305 -14.94 -20.12 6.42
C ILE A 305 -14.81 -20.27 7.95
N PRO A 306 -13.72 -20.90 8.44
CA PRO A 306 -13.50 -21.07 9.88
C PRO A 306 -13.11 -19.74 10.53
N PHE A 307 -13.66 -19.48 11.72
CA PHE A 307 -13.41 -18.25 12.49
C PHE A 307 -11.94 -18.14 12.92
N GLU A 308 -11.32 -19.27 13.22
CA GLU A 308 -9.96 -19.37 13.73
C GLU A 308 -8.91 -18.87 12.74
N THR A 309 -9.23 -18.78 11.45
CA THR A 309 -8.40 -18.08 10.46
C THR A 309 -8.13 -16.62 10.86
N PHE A 310 -9.08 -16.00 11.58
CA PHE A 310 -9.00 -14.62 12.02
C PHE A 310 -8.24 -14.47 13.34
N LEU A 311 -8.69 -15.12 14.42
CA LEU A 311 -8.17 -14.92 15.79
C LEU A 311 -7.35 -16.09 16.34
N GLY A 312 -7.16 -17.16 15.57
CA GLY A 312 -6.60 -18.40 16.10
C GLY A 312 -7.59 -19.13 17.03
N PHE A 313 -7.08 -20.13 17.74
CA PHE A 313 -7.87 -20.89 18.72
C PHE A 313 -7.80 -20.29 20.13
N GLU A 314 -6.69 -19.62 20.46
CA GLU A 314 -6.38 -19.14 21.81
C GLU A 314 -6.31 -17.60 21.88
N GLY A 315 -6.77 -16.90 20.83
CA GLY A 315 -6.67 -15.44 20.74
C GLY A 315 -5.22 -14.94 20.65
N ASP A 316 -4.31 -15.82 20.23
CA ASP A 316 -2.86 -15.59 20.13
C ASP A 316 -2.47 -14.71 18.95
N LYS A 317 -3.46 -14.28 18.15
CA LYS A 317 -3.28 -13.41 17.00
C LYS A 317 -4.03 -12.10 17.21
N VAL A 318 -3.30 -10.98 17.16
CA VAL A 318 -3.90 -9.64 17.10
C VAL A 318 -4.60 -9.47 15.74
N PRO A 319 -5.91 -9.16 15.72
CA PRO A 319 -6.67 -8.97 14.49
C PRO A 319 -6.34 -7.63 13.83
N ASP A 320 -6.16 -7.65 12.52
CA ASP A 320 -6.15 -6.44 11.68
C ASP A 320 -7.51 -6.39 10.94
N ILE A 321 -8.25 -5.29 11.08
CA ILE A 321 -9.51 -5.09 10.37
C ILE A 321 -9.23 -4.18 9.17
N ASP A 322 -9.11 -4.80 8.01
CA ASP A 322 -8.90 -4.11 6.74
C ASP A 322 -10.24 -3.70 6.12
N LEU A 323 -10.39 -2.41 5.79
CA LEU A 323 -11.56 -1.88 5.10
C LEU A 323 -11.14 -1.13 3.85
N ASN A 324 -11.71 -1.51 2.71
CA ASN A 324 -11.49 -0.84 1.43
C ASN A 324 -12.58 0.24 1.23
N PHE A 325 -12.26 1.49 1.51
CA PHE A 325 -13.11 2.64 1.18
C PHE A 325 -12.87 3.11 -0.25
N SER A 326 -13.81 3.85 -0.81
CA SER A 326 -13.55 4.61 -2.03
C SER A 326 -12.40 5.57 -1.82
N GLY A 327 -11.51 5.71 -2.81
CA GLY A 327 -10.44 6.71 -2.79
C GLY A 327 -10.95 8.13 -2.53
N ASP A 328 -12.14 8.47 -3.04
CA ASP A 328 -12.78 9.78 -2.86
C ASP A 328 -13.32 10.01 -1.43
N TYR A 329 -13.48 8.94 -0.66
CA TYR A 329 -14.05 8.96 0.69
C TYR A 329 -13.02 8.67 1.78
N GLN A 330 -11.85 8.13 1.42
CA GLN A 330 -10.83 7.68 2.36
C GLN A 330 -10.45 8.76 3.39
N GLU A 331 -10.21 10.00 2.94
CA GLU A 331 -9.86 11.12 3.82
C GLU A 331 -10.98 11.48 4.80
N LYS A 332 -12.25 11.37 4.38
CA LYS A 332 -13.41 11.57 5.26
C LYS A 332 -13.51 10.46 6.31
N ALA A 333 -13.26 9.21 5.91
CA ALA A 333 -13.20 8.08 6.83
C ALA A 333 -12.06 8.25 7.86
N HIS A 334 -10.87 8.70 7.43
CA HIS A 334 -9.78 9.07 8.34
C HIS A 334 -10.21 10.18 9.30
N ALA A 335 -10.77 11.28 8.79
CA ALA A 335 -11.21 12.40 9.63
C ALA A 335 -12.28 11.99 10.65
N TYR A 336 -13.16 11.05 10.31
CA TYR A 336 -14.15 10.54 11.25
C TYR A 336 -13.53 9.83 12.47
N THR A 337 -12.34 9.23 12.33
CA THR A 337 -11.63 8.67 13.49
C THR A 337 -11.27 9.74 14.53
N LYS A 338 -10.96 10.98 14.11
CA LYS A 338 -10.75 12.11 15.03
C LYS A 338 -12.02 12.43 15.83
N VAL A 339 -13.20 12.25 15.24
CA VAL A 339 -14.49 12.44 15.91
C VAL A 339 -14.77 11.32 16.91
N LEU A 340 -14.42 10.07 16.56
CA LEU A 340 -14.66 8.89 17.40
C LEU A 340 -13.75 8.85 18.63
N PHE A 341 -12.46 9.17 18.49
CA PHE A 341 -11.47 9.02 19.57
C PHE A 341 -10.97 10.33 20.16
N GLY A 342 -11.21 11.44 19.47
CA GLY A 342 -10.56 12.72 19.76
C GLY A 342 -9.28 12.91 18.96
N GLU A 343 -9.01 14.15 18.57
CA GLU A 343 -7.90 14.51 17.68
C GLU A 343 -6.51 14.20 18.26
N LYS A 344 -6.38 14.14 19.58
CA LYS A 344 -5.11 13.82 20.27
C LYS A 344 -4.84 12.31 20.37
N SER A 345 -5.82 11.47 20.01
CA SER A 345 -5.74 10.02 20.16
C SER A 345 -5.58 9.30 18.84
N VAL A 346 -5.48 10.02 17.71
CA VAL A 346 -5.31 9.42 16.38
C VAL A 346 -4.19 10.07 15.60
N TYR A 347 -3.34 9.24 15.03
CA TYR A 347 -2.19 9.65 14.21
C TYR A 347 -2.13 8.80 12.95
N ARG A 348 -1.63 9.36 11.85
CA ARG A 348 -1.36 8.54 10.68
C ARG A 348 -0.07 7.75 10.91
N ALA A 349 -0.03 6.48 10.54
CA ALA A 349 1.23 5.73 10.66
C ALA A 349 2.29 6.37 9.75
N GLY A 350 3.46 6.70 10.31
CA GLY A 350 4.59 7.23 9.56
C GLY A 350 5.30 6.15 8.75
N THR A 351 5.95 6.55 7.66
CA THR A 351 6.83 5.67 6.88
C THR A 351 8.19 6.31 6.68
N ILE A 352 9.23 5.48 6.59
CA ILE A 352 10.61 5.88 6.35
C ILE A 352 10.98 5.43 4.94
N GLY A 353 11.01 6.39 4.01
CA GLY A 353 11.47 6.13 2.65
C GLY A 353 12.99 5.96 2.64
N THR A 354 13.47 4.78 2.26
CA THR A 354 14.89 4.45 2.16
C THR A 354 15.39 4.44 0.72
N VAL A 355 16.71 4.46 0.56
CA VAL A 355 17.34 4.35 -0.76
C VAL A 355 17.24 2.91 -1.25
N ALA A 356 16.46 2.71 -2.32
CA ALA A 356 16.39 1.46 -3.05
C ALA A 356 17.51 1.38 -4.11
N GLN A 357 17.77 0.16 -4.59
CA GLN A 357 18.86 -0.15 -5.53
C GLN A 357 18.92 0.80 -6.75
N LYS A 358 17.80 1.07 -7.41
CA LYS A 358 17.75 1.97 -8.59
C LYS A 358 18.24 3.38 -8.27
N THR A 359 17.86 3.91 -7.11
CA THR A 359 18.30 5.23 -6.63
C THR A 359 19.78 5.20 -6.25
N ALA A 360 20.25 4.13 -5.61
CA ALA A 360 21.66 3.95 -5.28
C ALA A 360 22.56 3.95 -6.53
N PHE A 361 22.14 3.28 -7.62
CA PHE A 361 22.83 3.37 -8.90
C PHE A 361 22.84 4.80 -9.47
N GLY A 362 21.76 5.56 -9.29
CA GLY A 362 21.70 6.97 -9.66
C GLY A 362 22.73 7.82 -8.89
N TYR A 363 22.84 7.61 -7.57
CA TYR A 363 23.82 8.32 -6.74
C TYR A 363 25.26 7.97 -7.10
N LEU A 364 25.55 6.69 -7.39
CA LEU A 364 26.86 6.29 -7.86
C LEU A 364 27.26 7.00 -9.16
N ARG A 365 26.35 7.06 -10.14
CA ARG A 365 26.61 7.76 -11.41
C ARG A 365 26.84 9.25 -11.20
N GLY A 366 25.98 9.89 -10.40
CA GLY A 366 26.16 11.31 -10.05
C GLY A 366 27.48 11.58 -9.32
N TYR A 367 27.91 10.67 -8.44
CA TYR A 367 29.22 10.74 -7.78
C TYR A 367 30.36 10.61 -8.81
N GLU A 368 30.30 9.67 -9.74
CA GLU A 368 31.31 9.49 -10.78
C GLU A 368 31.44 10.74 -11.66
N GLU A 369 30.32 11.35 -12.04
CA GLU A 369 30.27 12.62 -12.78
C GLU A 369 30.88 13.78 -11.99
N GLU A 370 30.45 13.98 -10.74
CA GLU A 370 30.91 15.08 -9.87
C GLU A 370 32.41 14.97 -9.55
N MET A 371 32.92 13.74 -9.42
CA MET A 371 34.33 13.44 -9.14
C MET A 371 35.20 13.32 -10.40
N GLY A 372 34.63 13.37 -11.61
CA GLY A 372 35.38 13.24 -12.87
C GLY A 372 35.97 11.86 -13.10
N VAL A 373 35.28 10.80 -12.66
CA VAL A 373 35.69 9.41 -12.88
C VAL A 373 35.25 8.97 -14.28
N GLU A 374 36.18 8.99 -15.24
CA GLU A 374 35.86 8.75 -16.65
C GLU A 374 35.82 7.26 -17.03
N THR A 375 36.39 6.37 -16.22
CA THR A 375 36.50 4.94 -16.58
C THR A 375 35.30 4.14 -16.07
N PRO A 376 34.53 3.48 -16.97
CA PRO A 376 33.44 2.61 -16.56
C PRO A 376 33.96 1.47 -15.68
N ARG A 377 33.46 1.39 -14.44
CA ARG A 377 33.82 0.30 -13.54
C ARG A 377 33.04 -0.96 -13.89
N ARG A 378 33.58 -2.13 -13.48
CA ARG A 378 32.93 -3.43 -13.68
C ARG A 378 31.55 -3.43 -13.01
N GLN A 379 30.56 -4.04 -13.65
CA GLN A 379 29.19 -4.11 -13.13
C GLN A 379 29.11 -4.69 -11.71
N ALA A 380 29.94 -5.70 -11.39
CA ALA A 380 30.02 -6.28 -10.05
C ALA A 380 30.44 -5.26 -8.97
N TYR A 381 31.36 -4.35 -9.30
CA TYR A 381 31.76 -3.29 -8.39
C TYR A 381 30.64 -2.27 -8.18
N ASN A 382 29.96 -1.87 -9.27
CA ASN A 382 28.86 -0.92 -9.18
C ASN A 382 27.69 -1.49 -8.37
N LEU A 383 27.42 -2.79 -8.51
CA LEU A 383 26.43 -3.49 -7.70
C LEU A 383 26.84 -3.51 -6.22
N TYR A 384 28.09 -3.87 -5.90
CA TYR A 384 28.59 -3.83 -4.52
C TYR A 384 28.43 -2.45 -3.88
N ILE A 385 28.77 -1.39 -4.62
CA ILE A 385 28.61 -0.01 -4.13
C ILE A 385 27.14 0.37 -3.98
N ALA A 386 26.30 0.07 -4.97
CA ALA A 386 24.87 0.37 -4.91
C ALA A 386 24.22 -0.32 -3.72
N THR A 387 24.49 -1.62 -3.51
CA THR A 387 24.00 -2.39 -2.37
C THR A 387 24.50 -1.83 -1.03
N GLY A 388 25.75 -1.37 -0.96
CA GLY A 388 26.28 -0.70 0.24
C GLY A 388 25.62 0.65 0.56
N CYS A 389 24.95 1.27 -0.41
CA CYS A 389 24.16 2.48 -0.22
C CYS A 389 22.67 2.19 0.07
N GLU A 390 22.18 0.96 -0.08
CA GLU A 390 20.77 0.64 0.15
C GLU A 390 20.37 0.77 1.64
N GLY A 391 19.09 1.03 1.90
CA GLY A 391 18.53 1.05 3.26
C GLY A 391 18.75 2.35 4.06
N VAL A 392 19.60 3.27 3.59
CA VAL A 392 19.77 4.58 4.22
C VAL A 392 18.48 5.40 4.11
N LYS A 393 18.03 6.00 5.21
CA LYS A 393 16.88 6.91 5.24
C LYS A 393 17.07 8.08 4.28
N ARG A 394 16.06 8.33 3.45
CA ARG A 394 16.00 9.44 2.49
C ARG A 394 14.87 10.42 2.79
N THR A 395 13.69 9.91 3.17
CA THR A 395 12.48 10.71 3.43
C THR A 395 11.66 10.14 4.56
N THR A 396 10.68 10.91 5.00
CA THR A 396 9.54 10.42 5.76
C THR A 396 8.26 10.62 4.95
N GLY A 397 7.27 9.76 5.16
CA GLY A 397 5.99 9.78 4.46
C GLY A 397 4.85 9.32 5.34
N GLN A 398 3.73 8.98 4.71
CA GLN A 398 2.53 8.50 5.38
C GLN A 398 2.22 7.07 4.93
N HIS A 399 1.69 6.25 5.83
CA HIS A 399 1.09 4.97 5.47
C HIS A 399 -0.15 5.22 4.59
N PRO A 400 -0.40 4.39 3.56
CA PRO A 400 -1.51 4.58 2.63
C PRO A 400 -2.89 4.68 3.28
N GLY A 401 -3.12 4.02 4.43
CA GLY A 401 -4.40 4.11 5.14
C GLY A 401 -4.38 3.75 6.62
N GLY A 402 -3.19 3.60 7.21
CA GLY A 402 -3.07 3.12 8.58
C GLY A 402 -3.23 4.27 9.57
N ILE A 403 -4.26 4.19 10.40
CA ILE A 403 -4.50 5.12 11.51
C ILE A 403 -4.13 4.43 12.81
N ILE A 404 -3.18 5.01 13.54
CA ILE A 404 -2.77 4.57 14.87
C ILE A 404 -3.70 5.20 15.89
N VAL A 405 -4.28 4.35 16.75
CA VAL A 405 -5.18 4.78 17.81
C VAL A 405 -4.46 4.66 19.15
N ILE A 406 -4.25 5.79 19.80
CA ILE A 406 -3.67 5.88 21.15
C ILE A 406 -4.81 5.82 22.16
N PRO A 407 -4.73 4.96 23.20
CA PRO A 407 -5.71 4.94 24.28
C PRO A 407 -5.91 6.33 24.90
N GLN A 408 -7.15 6.70 25.21
CA GLN A 408 -7.50 8.04 25.66
C GLN A 408 -6.93 8.40 27.05
N ASP A 409 -6.47 7.40 27.81
CA ASP A 409 -5.81 7.53 29.11
C ASP A 409 -4.27 7.58 29.01
N MET A 410 -3.70 7.58 27.80
CA MET A 410 -2.25 7.61 27.54
C MET A 410 -1.86 8.73 26.56
N ASP A 411 -0.56 9.05 26.49
CA ASP A 411 -0.03 10.02 25.54
C ASP A 411 0.69 9.33 24.37
N VAL A 412 0.68 9.92 23.18
CA VAL A 412 1.40 9.35 22.02
C VAL A 412 2.90 9.19 22.31
N HIS A 413 3.48 10.10 23.10
CA HIS A 413 4.89 10.10 23.48
C HIS A 413 5.28 8.94 24.40
N ASP A 414 4.30 8.22 24.98
CA ASP A 414 4.53 6.97 25.67
C ASP A 414 4.98 5.84 24.72
N PHE A 415 4.75 6.01 23.42
CA PHE A 415 4.99 4.99 22.38
C PHE A 415 5.95 5.48 21.29
N THR A 416 5.79 6.72 20.82
CA THR A 416 6.57 7.25 19.71
C THR A 416 6.56 8.78 19.68
N PRO A 417 7.66 9.43 19.25
CA PRO A 417 7.59 10.82 18.84
C PRO A 417 6.61 11.00 17.67
N VAL A 418 6.18 12.24 17.43
CA VAL A 418 5.33 12.58 16.28
C VAL A 418 6.00 13.63 15.43
N GLN A 419 5.68 13.64 14.14
CA GLN A 419 6.23 14.59 13.19
C GLN A 419 5.23 14.86 12.05
N PHE A 420 5.55 15.84 11.22
CA PHE A 420 4.87 15.98 9.94
C PHE A 420 5.51 15.08 8.87
N PRO A 421 4.71 14.48 7.98
CA PRO A 421 5.22 13.70 6.88
C PRO A 421 5.97 14.60 5.90
N ALA A 422 7.15 14.16 5.48
CA ALA A 422 8.07 14.96 4.66
C ALA A 422 8.37 16.36 5.23
N ASN A 423 8.19 16.57 6.54
CA ASN A 423 8.30 17.86 7.23
C ASN A 423 7.36 18.95 6.67
N ASN A 424 6.23 18.57 6.04
CA ASN A 424 5.25 19.53 5.56
C ASN A 424 4.32 19.99 6.71
N ALA A 425 4.57 21.20 7.24
CA ALA A 425 3.79 21.78 8.34
C ALA A 425 2.31 22.05 7.99
N ASN A 426 1.94 22.04 6.71
CA ASN A 426 0.55 22.22 6.25
C ASN A 426 -0.22 20.90 6.11
N SER A 427 0.33 19.77 6.57
CA SER A 427 -0.37 18.48 6.52
C SER A 427 -1.48 18.41 7.57
N ASP A 428 -2.68 17.94 7.19
CA ASP A 428 -3.83 17.79 8.09
C ASP A 428 -3.64 16.72 9.19
N TRP A 429 -2.59 15.92 9.04
CA TRP A 429 -2.25 14.79 9.90
C TRP A 429 -0.80 14.86 10.36
N LEU A 430 -0.62 14.65 11.67
CA LEU A 430 0.64 14.23 12.26
C LEU A 430 0.84 12.73 12.02
N THR A 431 2.10 12.34 11.86
CA THR A 431 2.52 10.95 11.72
C THR A 431 3.36 10.48 12.88
N THR A 432 3.25 9.19 13.22
CA THR A 432 4.20 8.55 14.14
C THR A 432 5.63 8.66 13.58
N HIS A 433 6.62 8.85 14.43
CA HIS A 433 8.02 8.89 14.01
C HIS A 433 8.57 7.48 13.74
N PHE A 434 8.16 6.52 14.58
CA PHE A 434 8.38 5.11 14.34
C PHE A 434 7.43 4.60 13.26
N GLU A 435 7.91 3.65 12.47
CA GLU A 435 7.05 2.91 11.56
C GLU A 435 6.15 1.98 12.38
N PHE A 436 4.97 1.63 11.84
CA PHE A 436 4.04 0.76 12.57
C PHE A 436 4.67 -0.58 13.00
N GLY A 437 5.60 -1.13 12.20
CA GLY A 437 6.29 -2.37 12.53
C GLY A 437 7.03 -2.34 13.86
N ASP A 438 7.54 -1.16 14.28
CA ASP A 438 8.29 -0.99 15.53
C ASP A 438 7.36 -0.91 16.76
N ILE A 439 6.08 -0.58 16.57
CA ILE A 439 5.08 -0.38 17.64
C ILE A 439 3.84 -1.27 17.48
N HIS A 440 3.91 -2.30 16.63
CA HIS A 440 2.75 -3.10 16.22
C HIS A 440 2.12 -3.88 17.39
N ASP A 441 2.93 -4.23 18.39
CA ASP A 441 2.51 -4.95 19.59
C ASP A 441 1.96 -4.02 20.67
N ASN A 442 2.01 -2.69 20.48
CA ASN A 442 1.70 -1.73 21.55
C ASN A 442 0.41 -0.96 21.35
N VAL A 443 0.06 -0.65 20.10
CA VAL A 443 -1.08 0.19 19.78
C VAL A 443 -1.86 -0.40 18.62
N LEU A 444 -3.17 -0.14 18.59
CA LEU A 444 -4.01 -0.61 17.51
C LEU A 444 -3.83 0.25 16.26
N LYS A 445 -3.90 -0.42 15.10
CA LYS A 445 -3.95 0.20 13.78
C LYS A 445 -5.29 -0.13 13.13
N LEU A 446 -5.93 0.88 12.56
CA LEU A 446 -7.07 0.73 11.67
C LEU A 446 -6.60 0.95 10.24
N ASP A 447 -6.67 -0.08 9.39
CA ASP A 447 -6.32 0.04 7.97
C ASP A 447 -7.55 0.48 7.15
N ILE A 448 -7.71 1.81 7.08
CA ILE A 448 -8.71 2.51 6.29
C ILE A 448 -8.10 2.80 4.93
N LEU A 449 -8.17 1.83 4.02
CA LEU A 449 -7.48 1.85 2.73
C LEU A 449 -8.37 2.43 1.63
N GLY A 450 -7.80 3.25 0.76
CA GLY A 450 -8.42 3.68 -0.47
C GLY A 450 -8.31 2.57 -1.52
N HIS A 451 -9.42 2.18 -2.13
CA HIS A 451 -9.48 1.17 -3.17
C HIS A 451 -10.34 1.64 -4.34
N VAL A 452 -10.03 1.14 -5.54
CA VAL A 452 -10.70 1.53 -6.77
C VAL A 452 -12.07 0.85 -6.90
N ASP A 453 -12.22 -0.39 -6.41
CA ASP A 453 -13.47 -1.14 -6.55
C ASP A 453 -14.70 -0.46 -5.92
N PRO A 454 -14.65 0.08 -4.68
CA PRO A 454 -15.77 0.85 -4.14
C PRO A 454 -16.10 2.12 -4.95
N THR A 455 -15.07 2.81 -5.47
CA THR A 455 -15.27 3.94 -6.39
C THR A 455 -15.96 3.47 -7.68
N ALA A 456 -15.55 2.31 -8.22
CA ALA A 456 -16.17 1.70 -9.40
C ALA A 456 -17.66 1.44 -9.16
N MET A 457 -17.99 0.79 -8.03
CA MET A 457 -19.38 0.49 -7.65
C MET A 457 -20.20 1.78 -7.54
N LYS A 458 -19.63 2.83 -6.94
CA LYS A 458 -20.33 4.11 -6.81
C LYS A 458 -20.61 4.77 -8.16
N LEU A 459 -19.64 4.77 -9.07
CA LEU A 459 -19.82 5.33 -10.41
C LEU A 459 -20.80 4.49 -11.25
N LEU A 460 -20.75 3.16 -11.14
CA LEU A 460 -21.71 2.28 -11.81
C LEU A 460 -23.14 2.50 -11.30
N GLU A 461 -23.33 2.62 -9.99
CA GLU A 461 -24.61 3.01 -9.39
C GLU A 461 -25.06 4.40 -9.88
N LYS A 462 -24.17 5.40 -9.85
CA LYS A 462 -24.43 6.78 -10.33
C LYS A 462 -24.89 6.79 -11.79
N PHE A 463 -24.28 5.99 -12.66
CA PHE A 463 -24.58 5.99 -14.09
C PHE A 463 -25.79 5.14 -14.46
N SER A 464 -26.02 4.02 -13.77
CA SER A 464 -27.08 3.07 -14.10
C SER A 464 -28.35 3.21 -13.25
N GLY A 465 -28.25 3.78 -12.04
CA GLY A 465 -29.31 3.75 -11.02
C GLY A 465 -29.51 2.39 -10.35
N ILE A 466 -28.65 1.39 -10.61
CA ILE A 466 -28.75 0.03 -10.08
C ILE A 466 -27.90 -0.08 -8.81
N ASP A 467 -28.50 -0.54 -7.72
CA ASP A 467 -27.77 -0.87 -6.49
C ASP A 467 -26.89 -2.12 -6.72
N PRO A 468 -25.55 -2.02 -6.62
CA PRO A 468 -24.66 -3.15 -6.83
C PRO A 468 -24.90 -4.33 -5.86
N LYS A 469 -25.57 -4.10 -4.73
CA LYS A 469 -25.90 -5.16 -3.76
C LYS A 469 -27.01 -6.09 -4.24
N THR A 470 -27.83 -5.68 -5.20
CA THR A 470 -28.93 -6.50 -5.72
C THR A 470 -28.50 -7.43 -6.87
N ILE A 471 -27.24 -7.34 -7.30
CA ILE A 471 -26.70 -8.15 -8.39
C ILE A 471 -26.59 -9.62 -7.96
N PRO A 472 -27.10 -10.58 -8.74
CA PRO A 472 -26.98 -12.00 -8.44
C PRO A 472 -25.53 -12.51 -8.63
N MET A 473 -25.08 -13.39 -7.74
CA MET A 473 -23.72 -13.97 -7.78
C MET A 473 -23.61 -15.23 -8.64
N ASN A 474 -24.75 -15.76 -9.10
CA ASN A 474 -24.88 -16.99 -9.88
C ASN A 474 -25.45 -16.76 -11.29
N ASP A 475 -25.42 -15.52 -11.80
CA ASP A 475 -25.88 -15.21 -13.17
C ASP A 475 -25.10 -16.04 -14.21
N PRO A 476 -25.75 -16.93 -14.98
CA PRO A 476 -25.07 -17.82 -15.91
C PRO A 476 -24.30 -17.10 -17.03
N GLU A 477 -24.80 -15.97 -17.53
CA GLU A 477 -24.11 -15.22 -18.57
C GLU A 477 -22.85 -14.55 -18.00
N VAL A 478 -22.95 -13.99 -16.80
CA VAL A 478 -21.82 -13.36 -16.10
C VAL A 478 -20.75 -14.37 -15.73
N MET A 479 -21.12 -15.52 -15.17
CA MET A 479 -20.16 -16.59 -14.85
C MET A 479 -19.45 -17.12 -16.11
N ASN A 480 -20.16 -17.19 -17.23
CA ASN A 480 -19.58 -17.66 -18.49
C ASN A 480 -18.53 -16.68 -19.08
N VAL A 481 -18.53 -15.40 -18.70
CA VAL A 481 -17.50 -14.42 -19.13
C VAL A 481 -16.09 -14.89 -18.72
N PHE A 482 -15.96 -15.55 -17.57
CA PHE A 482 -14.68 -16.04 -17.09
C PHE A 482 -14.15 -17.24 -17.88
N SER A 483 -14.97 -17.86 -18.73
CA SER A 483 -14.61 -19.06 -19.51
C SER A 483 -14.80 -18.89 -21.02
N SER A 484 -15.47 -17.82 -21.46
CA SER A 484 -15.85 -17.59 -22.86
C SER A 484 -16.09 -16.12 -23.17
N ILE A 485 -15.90 -15.74 -24.44
CA ILE A 485 -16.34 -14.43 -24.98
C ILE A 485 -17.81 -14.41 -25.41
N ALA A 486 -18.51 -15.55 -25.41
CA ALA A 486 -19.88 -15.66 -25.93
C ALA A 486 -20.88 -14.66 -25.29
N PRO A 487 -20.87 -14.43 -23.95
CA PRO A 487 -21.77 -13.45 -23.33
C PRO A 487 -21.54 -12.01 -23.80
N LEU A 488 -20.33 -11.69 -24.28
CA LEU A 488 -20.00 -10.35 -24.78
C LEU A 488 -20.53 -10.07 -26.19
N LYS A 489 -21.09 -11.09 -26.86
CA LYS A 489 -21.66 -11.03 -28.23
C LYS A 489 -20.64 -10.55 -29.27
N LEU A 490 -19.38 -10.92 -29.08
CA LEU A 490 -18.25 -10.59 -29.96
C LEU A 490 -18.11 -11.60 -31.12
N ASP A 491 -17.63 -11.13 -32.27
CA ASP A 491 -17.27 -12.00 -33.39
C ASP A 491 -15.86 -12.61 -33.17
N PRO A 492 -15.73 -13.93 -32.97
CA PRO A 492 -14.45 -14.58 -32.73
C PRO A 492 -13.47 -14.50 -33.90
N ARG A 493 -13.91 -14.10 -35.10
CA ARG A 493 -13.03 -13.87 -36.26
C ARG A 493 -12.23 -12.58 -36.15
N ASN A 494 -12.77 -11.60 -35.42
CA ASN A 494 -12.21 -10.25 -35.30
C ASN A 494 -11.60 -10.00 -33.90
N TYR A 495 -11.75 -10.94 -32.97
CA TYR A 495 -11.28 -10.83 -31.59
C TYR A 495 -10.61 -12.13 -31.14
N SER A 496 -9.36 -12.04 -30.67
CA SER A 496 -8.49 -13.20 -30.44
C SER A 496 -8.62 -13.86 -29.06
N GLU A 497 -9.12 -13.13 -28.08
CA GLU A 497 -9.24 -13.60 -26.70
C GLU A 497 -10.23 -14.77 -26.56
N LYS A 498 -9.96 -15.64 -25.59
CA LYS A 498 -10.79 -16.82 -25.32
C LYS A 498 -11.77 -16.61 -24.18
N THR A 499 -11.44 -15.74 -23.24
CA THR A 499 -12.29 -15.36 -22.11
C THR A 499 -12.72 -13.91 -22.25
N GLY A 500 -13.89 -13.57 -21.71
CA GLY A 500 -14.36 -12.20 -21.64
C GLY A 500 -13.80 -11.43 -20.43
N ALA A 501 -12.72 -11.89 -19.80
CA ALA A 501 -12.24 -11.33 -18.53
C ALA A 501 -11.42 -10.03 -18.66
N VAL A 502 -11.13 -9.56 -19.88
CA VAL A 502 -10.34 -8.34 -20.15
C VAL A 502 -10.88 -7.14 -19.35
N GLY A 503 -10.01 -6.48 -18.58
CA GLY A 503 -10.37 -5.33 -17.75
C GLY A 503 -11.17 -5.63 -16.47
N LEU A 504 -11.54 -6.89 -16.20
CA LEU A 504 -12.13 -7.25 -14.92
C LEU A 504 -11.07 -7.20 -13.80
N PRO A 505 -11.43 -6.74 -12.58
CA PRO A 505 -10.51 -6.69 -11.46
C PRO A 505 -9.97 -8.10 -11.14
N GLU A 506 -8.67 -8.20 -10.88
CA GLU A 506 -7.88 -9.44 -10.72
C GLU A 506 -7.80 -10.34 -11.96
N PHE A 507 -8.93 -10.64 -12.58
CA PHE A 507 -9.08 -11.62 -13.66
C PHE A 507 -8.64 -11.12 -15.04
N GLY A 508 -8.51 -9.80 -15.24
CA GLY A 508 -8.15 -9.22 -16.53
C GLY A 508 -6.67 -9.31 -16.92
N THR A 509 -5.79 -9.66 -15.98
CA THR A 509 -4.35 -9.78 -16.26
C THR A 509 -4.07 -10.92 -17.23
N SER A 510 -3.03 -10.80 -18.06
CA SER A 510 -2.65 -11.85 -19.02
C SER A 510 -2.33 -13.19 -18.34
N PHE A 511 -1.78 -13.15 -17.13
CA PHE A 511 -1.50 -14.33 -16.31
C PHE A 511 -2.79 -15.04 -15.86
N VAL A 512 -3.76 -14.30 -15.32
CA VAL A 512 -5.01 -14.90 -14.83
C VAL A 512 -5.90 -15.32 -16.00
N ARG A 513 -5.94 -14.58 -17.11
CA ARG A 513 -6.65 -15.00 -18.33
C ARG A 513 -6.17 -16.35 -18.87
N GLN A 514 -4.87 -16.63 -18.85
CA GLN A 514 -4.33 -17.96 -19.19
C GLN A 514 -4.80 -19.05 -18.23
N MET A 515 -4.84 -18.73 -16.93
CA MET A 515 -5.34 -19.66 -15.90
C MET A 515 -6.83 -19.97 -16.12
N LEU A 516 -7.64 -18.96 -16.43
CA LEU A 516 -9.05 -19.10 -16.77
C LEU A 516 -9.25 -19.96 -18.02
N GLU A 517 -8.46 -19.75 -19.08
CA GLU A 517 -8.54 -20.54 -20.31
C GLU A 517 -8.24 -22.04 -20.06
N MET A 518 -7.23 -22.32 -19.22
CA MET A 518 -6.86 -23.69 -18.86
C MET A 518 -7.92 -24.38 -17.99
N THR A 519 -8.54 -23.63 -17.07
CA THR A 519 -9.34 -24.22 -15.99
C THR A 519 -10.85 -24.16 -16.22
N LYS A 520 -11.32 -23.21 -17.04
CA LYS A 520 -12.72 -22.99 -17.41
C LYS A 520 -13.67 -23.04 -16.20
N PRO A 521 -13.52 -22.11 -15.24
CA PRO A 521 -14.36 -22.06 -14.04
C PRO A 521 -15.85 -21.99 -14.40
N LYS A 522 -16.68 -22.67 -13.62
CA LYS A 522 -18.13 -22.75 -13.89
C LYS A 522 -18.97 -22.03 -12.85
N ASN A 523 -18.48 -21.94 -11.62
CA ASN A 523 -19.25 -21.45 -10.48
C ASN A 523 -18.42 -20.45 -9.66
N PHE A 524 -19.06 -19.84 -8.65
CA PHE A 524 -18.44 -18.80 -7.84
C PHE A 524 -17.26 -19.36 -7.04
N SER A 525 -17.38 -20.56 -6.47
CA SER A 525 -16.27 -21.15 -5.71
C SER A 525 -15.04 -21.49 -6.56
N ASP A 526 -15.20 -21.79 -7.85
CA ASP A 526 -14.07 -21.93 -8.78
C ASP A 526 -13.33 -20.60 -8.95
N LEU A 527 -14.05 -19.47 -9.07
CA LEU A 527 -13.43 -18.14 -9.15
C LEU A 527 -12.69 -17.77 -7.86
N VAL A 528 -13.23 -18.12 -6.70
CA VAL A 528 -12.56 -17.93 -5.39
C VAL A 528 -11.24 -18.71 -5.36
N ARG A 529 -11.23 -19.95 -5.84
CA ARG A 529 -9.99 -20.74 -5.93
C ARG A 529 -9.01 -20.11 -6.90
N ILE A 530 -9.45 -19.68 -8.08
CA ILE A 530 -8.58 -19.02 -9.05
C ILE A 530 -7.99 -17.74 -8.48
N SER A 531 -8.78 -16.93 -7.78
CA SER A 531 -8.29 -15.73 -7.08
C SER A 531 -7.17 -16.11 -6.09
N GLY A 532 -7.38 -17.13 -5.25
CA GLY A 532 -6.33 -17.61 -4.36
C GLY A 532 -5.07 -18.11 -5.09
N LEU A 533 -5.24 -18.87 -6.18
CA LEU A 533 -4.14 -19.43 -6.99
C LEU A 533 -3.36 -18.37 -7.77
N SER A 534 -4.01 -17.28 -8.18
CA SER A 534 -3.37 -16.18 -8.89
C SER A 534 -2.54 -15.26 -8.01
N HIS A 535 -2.69 -15.37 -6.69
CA HIS A 535 -2.01 -14.50 -5.72
C HIS A 535 -1.07 -15.30 -4.82
N GLY A 536 0.19 -15.40 -5.25
CA GLY A 536 1.28 -15.95 -4.44
C GLY A 536 2.37 -16.62 -5.27
N THR A 537 3.61 -16.48 -4.83
CA THR A 537 4.75 -17.17 -5.46
C THR A 537 4.66 -18.68 -5.20
N ASP A 538 4.91 -19.48 -6.25
CA ASP A 538 4.86 -20.95 -6.23
C ASP A 538 3.51 -21.57 -5.82
N VAL A 539 2.41 -20.83 -5.99
CA VAL A 539 1.04 -21.36 -5.79
C VAL A 539 0.54 -22.02 -7.08
N TRP A 540 0.54 -21.29 -8.20
CA TRP A 540 0.14 -21.82 -9.50
C TRP A 540 1.32 -22.42 -10.28
N LEU A 541 2.29 -21.58 -10.67
CA LEU A 541 3.47 -22.00 -11.44
C LEU A 541 4.33 -22.97 -10.63
N GLY A 542 4.70 -24.12 -11.21
CA GLY A 542 5.51 -25.15 -10.55
C GLY A 542 4.77 -25.98 -9.49
N ASN A 543 3.46 -25.75 -9.31
CA ASN A 543 2.64 -26.40 -8.29
C ASN A 543 1.24 -26.75 -8.84
N ALA A 544 0.19 -25.99 -8.53
CA ALA A 544 -1.18 -26.34 -8.90
C ALA A 544 -1.40 -26.48 -10.42
N LYS A 545 -0.66 -25.72 -11.25
CA LYS A 545 -0.72 -25.85 -12.71
C LYS A 545 -0.42 -27.28 -13.17
N SER A 546 0.64 -27.90 -12.63
CA SER A 546 1.05 -29.25 -13.01
C SER A 546 0.05 -30.31 -12.54
N LEU A 547 -0.61 -30.09 -11.40
CA LEU A 547 -1.68 -30.96 -10.93
C LEU A 547 -2.90 -30.91 -11.86
N VAL A 548 -3.28 -29.70 -12.30
CA VAL A 548 -4.38 -29.51 -13.26
C VAL A 548 -4.04 -30.13 -14.62
N GLU A 549 -2.81 -29.96 -15.12
CA GLU A 549 -2.34 -30.61 -16.36
C GLU A 549 -2.34 -32.15 -16.27
N GLN A 550 -2.17 -32.71 -15.07
CA GLN A 550 -2.29 -34.14 -14.79
C GLN A 550 -3.74 -34.63 -14.64
N GLY A 551 -4.72 -33.76 -14.84
CA GLY A 551 -6.15 -34.08 -14.82
C GLY A 551 -6.86 -33.80 -13.48
N MET A 552 -6.19 -33.16 -12.52
CA MET A 552 -6.83 -32.73 -11.27
C MET A 552 -7.80 -31.58 -11.54
N THR A 553 -9.02 -31.68 -11.02
CA THR A 553 -10.01 -30.60 -11.09
C THR A 553 -9.67 -29.47 -10.14
N LEU A 554 -10.10 -28.24 -10.46
CA LEU A 554 -9.91 -27.06 -9.60
C LEU A 554 -10.42 -27.28 -8.16
N GLN A 555 -11.50 -28.03 -7.99
CA GLN A 555 -12.06 -28.33 -6.66
C GLN A 555 -11.10 -29.09 -5.73
N ASN A 556 -10.11 -29.78 -6.30
CA ASN A 556 -9.18 -30.63 -5.57
C ASN A 556 -7.82 -29.97 -5.34
N VAL A 557 -7.56 -28.76 -5.85
CA VAL A 557 -6.30 -28.04 -5.59
C VAL A 557 -6.42 -27.09 -4.40
N ILE A 558 -5.31 -26.81 -3.73
CA ILE A 558 -5.25 -25.87 -2.61
C ILE A 558 -5.32 -24.45 -3.18
N GLY A 559 -6.48 -23.78 -3.03
CA GLY A 559 -6.69 -22.42 -3.53
C GLY A 559 -6.45 -21.35 -2.47
N CYS A 560 -6.92 -21.59 -1.24
CA CYS A 560 -6.80 -20.67 -0.11
C CYS A 560 -6.20 -21.37 1.11
N ARG A 561 -5.69 -20.59 2.08
CA ARG A 561 -5.15 -21.16 3.33
C ARG A 561 -6.22 -21.89 4.13
N ASP A 562 -7.44 -21.36 4.16
CA ASP A 562 -8.57 -21.96 4.87
C ASP A 562 -8.87 -23.38 4.36
N ASP A 563 -8.70 -23.61 3.05
CA ASP A 563 -8.88 -24.94 2.45
C ASP A 563 -7.90 -25.96 3.07
N ILE A 564 -6.70 -25.53 3.47
CA ILE A 564 -5.75 -26.40 4.18
C ILE A 564 -6.30 -26.83 5.53
N MET A 565 -6.75 -25.87 6.32
CA MET A 565 -7.27 -26.16 7.66
C MET A 565 -8.52 -27.05 7.56
N VAL A 566 -9.50 -26.68 6.74
CA VAL A 566 -10.76 -27.41 6.57
C VAL A 566 -10.51 -28.81 6.04
N SER A 567 -9.70 -28.97 4.99
CA SER A 567 -9.40 -30.28 4.41
C SER A 567 -8.68 -31.20 5.40
N LEU A 568 -7.72 -30.70 6.16
CA LEU A 568 -7.01 -31.50 7.17
C LEU A 568 -7.92 -31.91 8.32
N ILE A 569 -8.85 -31.04 8.74
CA ILE A 569 -9.86 -31.39 9.75
C ILE A 569 -10.79 -32.48 9.21
N HIS A 570 -11.26 -32.36 7.96
CA HIS A 570 -12.08 -33.39 7.31
C HIS A 570 -11.33 -34.73 7.16
N MET A 571 -10.00 -34.70 6.99
CA MET A 571 -9.12 -35.89 6.98
C MET A 571 -8.79 -36.40 8.39
N GLY A 572 -9.34 -35.78 9.45
CA GLY A 572 -9.25 -36.27 10.83
C GLY A 572 -8.02 -35.81 11.61
N LEU A 573 -7.35 -34.72 11.19
CA LEU A 573 -6.32 -34.07 11.98
C LEU A 573 -6.96 -33.20 13.08
N PRO A 574 -6.32 -33.07 14.26
CA PRO A 574 -6.79 -32.16 15.31
C PRO A 574 -6.85 -30.70 14.81
N PRO A 575 -7.92 -29.93 15.12
CA PRO A 575 -8.11 -28.58 14.59
C PRO A 575 -6.94 -27.62 14.86
N LYS A 576 -6.37 -27.64 16.06
CA LYS A 576 -5.19 -26.82 16.40
C LYS A 576 -3.97 -27.15 15.51
N LYS A 577 -3.72 -28.44 15.25
CA LYS A 577 -2.62 -28.85 14.36
C LYS A 577 -2.87 -28.48 12.90
N ALA A 578 -4.11 -28.59 12.44
CA ALA A 578 -4.50 -28.14 11.10
C ALA A 578 -4.27 -26.62 10.93
N PHE A 579 -4.59 -25.83 11.95
CA PHE A 579 -4.31 -24.40 11.98
C PHE A 579 -2.80 -24.08 11.96
N ASP A 580 -2.00 -24.74 12.80
CA ASP A 580 -0.54 -24.54 12.82
C ASP A 580 0.09 -24.82 11.44
N ILE A 581 -0.35 -25.90 10.80
CA ILE A 581 0.08 -26.29 9.45
C ILE A 581 -0.32 -25.22 8.43
N MET A 582 -1.59 -24.81 8.42
CA MET A 582 -2.09 -23.75 7.54
C MET A 582 -1.26 -22.46 7.68
N GLU A 583 -1.05 -21.99 8.91
CA GLU A 583 -0.30 -20.74 9.17
C GLU A 583 1.18 -20.84 8.79
N SER A 584 1.79 -22.02 8.89
CA SER A 584 3.16 -22.26 8.43
C SER A 584 3.26 -22.23 6.90
N VAL A 585 2.38 -22.98 6.22
CA VAL A 585 2.37 -23.11 4.75
C VAL A 585 2.09 -21.76 4.10
N ARG A 586 1.09 -21.01 4.56
CA ARG A 586 0.74 -19.69 3.98
C ARG A 586 1.85 -18.64 4.14
N LYS A 587 2.81 -18.85 5.05
CA LYS A 587 3.98 -17.99 5.26
C LYS A 587 5.24 -18.51 4.56
N GLY A 588 5.12 -19.58 3.76
CA GLY A 588 6.26 -20.17 3.06
C GLY A 588 7.27 -20.87 3.96
N LYS A 589 6.88 -21.19 5.21
CA LYS A 589 7.74 -21.90 6.18
C LYS A 589 7.75 -23.41 5.97
N GLY A 590 6.90 -23.92 5.07
CA GLY A 590 6.79 -25.35 4.76
C GLY A 590 6.21 -26.17 5.91
N LEU A 591 6.56 -27.46 5.94
CA LEU A 591 6.05 -28.45 6.90
C LEU A 591 7.19 -29.03 7.75
N LYS A 592 6.97 -29.10 9.07
CA LYS A 592 7.84 -29.84 9.99
C LYS A 592 7.71 -31.34 9.77
N ASP A 593 8.74 -32.11 10.16
CA ASP A 593 8.73 -33.57 9.97
C ASP A 593 7.64 -34.26 10.80
N GLU A 594 7.35 -33.76 12.01
CA GLU A 594 6.22 -34.22 12.83
C GLU A 594 4.87 -34.06 12.12
N TRP A 595 4.69 -32.98 11.35
CA TRP A 595 3.44 -32.73 10.62
C TRP A 595 3.33 -33.63 9.40
N LYS A 596 4.44 -33.87 8.69
CA LYS A 596 4.46 -34.82 7.57
C LYS A 596 4.08 -36.23 8.01
N GLN A 597 4.59 -36.67 9.16
CA GLN A 597 4.24 -37.97 9.75
C GLN A 597 2.75 -38.02 10.10
N LEU A 598 2.24 -37.02 10.83
CA LEU A 598 0.84 -36.93 11.19
C LEU A 598 -0.09 -36.90 9.96
N MET A 599 0.26 -36.13 8.93
CA MET A 599 -0.49 -36.07 7.68
C MET A 599 -0.52 -37.45 6.99
N LYS A 600 0.60 -38.18 6.96
CA LYS A 600 0.66 -39.54 6.42
C LYS A 600 -0.15 -40.55 7.23
N GLU A 601 -0.10 -40.48 8.56
CA GLU A 601 -0.91 -41.32 9.46
C GLU A 601 -2.43 -41.11 9.24
N LYS A 602 -2.82 -39.91 8.82
CA LYS A 602 -4.21 -39.55 8.49
C LYS A 602 -4.55 -39.71 7.01
N ASN A 603 -3.71 -40.42 6.24
CA ASN A 603 -3.90 -40.69 4.82
C ASN A 603 -4.03 -39.43 3.94
N VAL A 604 -3.38 -38.33 4.32
CA VAL A 604 -3.27 -37.16 3.45
C VAL A 604 -2.39 -37.53 2.24
N PRO A 605 -2.83 -37.30 0.99
CA PRO A 605 -2.07 -37.69 -0.20
C PRO A 605 -0.68 -37.05 -0.30
N ASP A 606 0.29 -37.76 -0.84
CA ASP A 606 1.67 -37.25 -0.99
C ASP A 606 1.75 -35.98 -1.85
N TRP A 607 0.92 -35.87 -2.90
CA TRP A 607 0.87 -34.67 -3.73
C TRP A 607 0.45 -33.43 -2.93
N TYR A 608 -0.40 -33.61 -1.91
CA TYR A 608 -0.90 -32.53 -1.07
C TYR A 608 0.20 -32.01 -0.15
N ILE A 609 0.98 -32.94 0.43
CA ILE A 609 2.16 -32.63 1.24
C ILE A 609 3.21 -31.89 0.40
N ASP A 610 3.50 -32.35 -0.82
CA ASP A 610 4.43 -31.69 -1.74
C ASP A 610 3.96 -30.28 -2.13
N SER A 611 2.67 -30.12 -2.42
CA SER A 611 2.08 -28.80 -2.71
C SER A 611 2.25 -27.82 -1.54
N CYS A 612 2.01 -28.29 -0.30
CA CYS A 612 2.21 -27.49 0.91
C CYS A 612 3.68 -27.04 1.12
N LEU A 613 4.66 -27.79 0.64
CA LEU A 613 6.08 -27.44 0.75
C LEU A 613 6.52 -26.36 -0.26
N LYS A 614 5.78 -26.21 -1.36
CA LYS A 614 6.10 -25.29 -2.45
C LYS A 614 5.59 -23.87 -2.20
N ILE A 615 4.36 -23.75 -1.68
CA ILE A 615 3.67 -22.48 -1.44
C ILE A 615 4.55 -21.52 -0.62
N LYS A 616 4.80 -20.31 -1.15
CA LYS A 616 5.54 -19.25 -0.43
C LYS A 616 4.63 -18.25 0.28
N TYR A 617 3.45 -18.04 -0.28
CA TYR A 617 2.45 -17.13 0.23
C TYR A 617 1.07 -17.53 -0.29
N MET A 618 0.02 -17.40 0.52
CA MET A 618 -1.35 -17.75 0.10
C MET A 618 -2.43 -16.93 0.83
N PHE A 619 -3.49 -16.58 0.12
CA PHE A 619 -4.60 -15.75 0.61
C PHE A 619 -5.54 -16.47 1.59
N PRO A 620 -6.19 -15.73 2.52
CA PRO A 620 -7.41 -16.18 3.18
C PRO A 620 -8.59 -16.24 2.21
N LYS A 621 -9.44 -17.26 2.37
CA LYS A 621 -10.65 -17.46 1.57
C LYS A 621 -11.60 -16.27 1.67
N ALA A 622 -11.74 -15.67 2.85
CA ALA A 622 -12.53 -14.45 3.06
C ALA A 622 -12.11 -13.29 2.14
N HIS A 623 -10.80 -13.09 1.95
CA HIS A 623 -10.28 -12.05 1.07
C HIS A 623 -10.59 -12.38 -0.40
N ALA A 624 -10.34 -13.64 -0.81
CA ALA A 624 -10.66 -14.09 -2.16
C ALA A 624 -12.16 -13.93 -2.48
N VAL A 625 -13.07 -14.32 -1.57
CA VAL A 625 -14.51 -14.13 -1.73
C VAL A 625 -14.87 -12.65 -1.90
N ALA A 626 -14.32 -11.77 -1.07
CA ALA A 626 -14.60 -10.33 -1.14
C ALA A 626 -14.20 -9.73 -2.50
N TYR A 627 -13.06 -10.14 -3.05
CA TYR A 627 -12.56 -9.66 -4.34
C TYR A 627 -13.37 -10.25 -5.50
N VAL A 628 -13.73 -11.53 -5.43
CA VAL A 628 -14.59 -12.18 -6.43
C VAL A 628 -15.99 -11.57 -6.43
N LEU A 629 -16.55 -11.22 -5.27
CA LEU A 629 -17.81 -10.48 -5.18
C LEU A 629 -17.76 -9.18 -5.99
N MET A 630 -16.67 -8.40 -5.86
CA MET A 630 -16.50 -7.18 -6.65
C MET A 630 -16.33 -7.50 -8.15
N ALA A 631 -15.54 -8.52 -8.48
CA ALA A 631 -15.31 -8.91 -9.87
C ALA A 631 -16.60 -9.36 -10.58
N VAL A 632 -17.46 -10.14 -9.91
CA VAL A 632 -18.75 -10.57 -10.44
C VAL A 632 -19.70 -9.40 -10.62
N ARG A 633 -19.76 -8.46 -9.66
CA ARG A 633 -20.55 -7.22 -9.80
C ARG A 633 -20.09 -6.40 -11.01
N VAL A 634 -18.79 -6.18 -11.17
CA VAL A 634 -18.24 -5.47 -12.34
C VAL A 634 -18.53 -6.24 -13.64
N ALA A 635 -18.40 -7.56 -13.63
CA ALA A 635 -18.68 -8.40 -14.79
C ALA A 635 -20.16 -8.36 -15.19
N TRP A 636 -21.08 -8.25 -14.22
CA TRP A 636 -22.51 -8.07 -14.49
C TRP A 636 -22.78 -6.81 -15.31
N PHE A 637 -22.19 -5.67 -14.93
CA PHE A 637 -22.26 -4.46 -15.75
C PHE A 637 -21.55 -4.65 -17.10
N LYS A 638 -20.42 -5.36 -17.17
CA LYS A 638 -19.75 -5.63 -18.44
C LYS A 638 -20.63 -6.40 -19.43
N VAL A 639 -21.44 -7.35 -18.96
CA VAL A 639 -22.37 -8.12 -19.79
C VAL A 639 -23.60 -7.30 -20.15
N HIS A 640 -24.29 -6.78 -19.14
CA HIS A 640 -25.64 -6.25 -19.28
C HIS A 640 -25.70 -4.75 -19.58
N HIS A 641 -24.68 -3.98 -19.19
CA HIS A 641 -24.58 -2.52 -19.36
C HIS A 641 -23.15 -2.08 -19.77
N PRO A 642 -22.66 -2.55 -20.93
CA PRO A 642 -21.28 -2.36 -21.34
C PRO A 642 -20.84 -0.90 -21.40
N GLU A 643 -21.71 0.02 -21.81
CA GLU A 643 -21.46 1.45 -21.90
C GLU A 643 -21.03 2.05 -20.55
N TYR A 644 -21.70 1.67 -19.46
CA TYR A 644 -21.35 2.12 -18.12
C TYR A 644 -20.09 1.44 -17.61
N TYR A 645 -19.91 0.13 -17.89
CA TYR A 645 -18.69 -0.58 -17.55
C TYR A 645 -17.44 0.09 -18.14
N TYR A 646 -17.45 0.36 -19.45
CA TYR A 646 -16.30 0.96 -20.13
C TYR A 646 -16.08 2.40 -19.66
N ALA A 647 -17.14 3.21 -19.50
CA ALA A 647 -17.01 4.57 -18.97
C ALA A 647 -16.33 4.57 -17.59
N VAL A 648 -16.75 3.68 -16.68
CA VAL A 648 -16.12 3.57 -15.36
C VAL A 648 -14.70 3.04 -15.47
N PHE A 649 -14.44 2.00 -16.26
CA PHE A 649 -13.10 1.42 -16.44
C PHE A 649 -12.09 2.50 -16.87
N PHE A 650 -12.40 3.25 -17.93
CA PHE A 650 -11.52 4.30 -18.44
C PHE A 650 -11.39 5.48 -17.49
N SER A 651 -12.35 5.72 -16.60
CA SER A 651 -12.28 6.81 -15.62
C SER A 651 -11.31 6.55 -14.47
N ILE A 652 -11.21 5.29 -14.00
CA ILE A 652 -10.55 5.02 -12.71
C ILE A 652 -9.49 3.91 -12.73
N ARG A 653 -9.42 3.08 -13.79
CA ARG A 653 -8.46 1.95 -13.86
C ARG A 653 -7.30 2.19 -14.81
N CYS A 654 -7.39 3.18 -15.70
CA CYS A 654 -6.35 3.49 -16.66
C CYS A 654 -5.32 4.47 -16.07
N THR A 655 -4.04 4.19 -16.30
CA THR A 655 -2.92 5.06 -15.90
C THR A 655 -2.29 5.80 -17.09
N ALA A 656 -2.60 5.37 -18.32
CA ALA A 656 -2.14 5.99 -19.55
C ALA A 656 -3.23 5.93 -20.64
N TYR A 657 -3.28 6.98 -21.47
CA TYR A 657 -4.21 7.11 -22.60
C TYR A 657 -3.47 7.54 -23.87
N GLU A 658 -4.02 7.18 -25.02
CA GLU A 658 -3.62 7.69 -26.34
C GLU A 658 -4.90 8.04 -27.11
N ILE A 659 -5.56 9.12 -26.68
CA ILE A 659 -6.95 9.41 -27.04
C ILE A 659 -7.18 9.56 -28.55
N GLU A 660 -6.21 10.11 -29.29
CA GLU A 660 -6.31 10.24 -30.76
C GLU A 660 -6.42 8.88 -31.45
N THR A 661 -5.66 7.88 -30.99
CA THR A 661 -5.72 6.50 -31.49
C THR A 661 -7.04 5.84 -31.09
N MET A 662 -7.51 6.09 -29.87
CA MET A 662 -8.76 5.54 -29.35
C MET A 662 -9.99 6.07 -30.12
N ILE A 663 -10.03 7.37 -30.45
CA ILE A 663 -11.12 7.99 -31.23
C ILE A 663 -11.18 7.46 -32.67
N LYS A 664 -10.04 7.15 -33.29
CA LYS A 664 -9.98 6.57 -34.65
C LYS A 664 -10.62 5.19 -34.75
N GLY A 665 -10.78 4.47 -33.63
CA GLY A 665 -11.51 3.21 -33.56
C GLY A 665 -10.64 1.95 -33.65
N GLY A 666 -11.32 0.80 -33.74
CA GLY A 666 -10.73 -0.53 -33.51
C GLY A 666 -9.52 -0.88 -34.38
N GLU A 667 -9.51 -0.52 -35.67
CA GLU A 667 -8.38 -0.79 -36.56
C GLU A 667 -7.11 -0.05 -36.12
N SER A 668 -7.25 1.24 -35.77
CA SER A 668 -6.13 2.06 -35.28
C SER A 668 -5.61 1.57 -33.94
N ILE A 669 -6.52 1.17 -33.04
CA ILE A 669 -6.17 0.62 -31.73
C ILE A 669 -5.39 -0.69 -31.91
N ASN A 670 -5.88 -1.62 -32.71
CA ASN A 670 -5.23 -2.91 -32.97
C ASN A 670 -3.84 -2.71 -33.64
N ALA A 671 -3.73 -1.81 -34.61
CA ALA A 671 -2.44 -1.49 -35.23
C ALA A 671 -1.42 -0.99 -34.20
N ARG A 672 -1.84 -0.11 -33.28
CA ARG A 672 -0.98 0.41 -32.21
C ARG A 672 -0.57 -0.68 -31.21
N MET A 673 -1.49 -1.55 -30.82
CA MET A 673 -1.17 -2.71 -29.95
C MET A 673 -0.17 -3.65 -30.61
N ASN A 674 -0.34 -3.93 -31.91
CA ASN A 674 0.57 -4.80 -32.67
C ASN A 674 1.97 -4.19 -32.80
N ASP A 675 2.10 -2.87 -33.03
CA ASP A 675 3.38 -2.17 -33.02
C ASP A 675 4.12 -2.36 -31.68
N ILE A 676 3.45 -2.11 -30.56
CA ILE A 676 4.04 -2.26 -29.22
C ILE A 676 4.47 -3.71 -28.98
N ASN A 677 3.61 -4.68 -29.31
CA ASN A 677 3.92 -6.11 -29.16
C ASN A 677 5.10 -6.56 -30.03
N GLN A 678 5.17 -6.11 -31.29
CA GLN A 678 6.28 -6.42 -32.18
C GLN A 678 7.60 -5.88 -31.62
N ARG A 679 7.61 -4.63 -31.12
CA ARG A 679 8.79 -4.06 -30.47
C ARG A 679 9.18 -4.81 -29.20
N LEU A 680 8.22 -5.35 -28.43
CA LEU A 680 8.50 -6.15 -27.23
C LEU A 680 9.08 -7.53 -27.51
N MET A 681 8.73 -8.14 -28.65
CA MET A 681 9.26 -9.43 -29.08
C MET A 681 10.65 -9.34 -29.70
N ASP A 682 11.07 -8.14 -30.11
CA ASP A 682 12.39 -7.87 -30.68
C ASP A 682 13.43 -7.55 -29.59
N ASN A 683 14.56 -8.26 -29.60
CA ASN A 683 15.59 -8.12 -28.56
C ASN A 683 16.30 -6.75 -28.54
N GLU A 684 16.34 -6.04 -29.66
CA GLU A 684 16.94 -4.71 -29.78
C GLU A 684 15.91 -3.61 -29.47
N LEU A 685 14.72 -3.71 -30.08
CA LEU A 685 13.67 -2.70 -29.96
C LEU A 685 12.92 -2.75 -28.64
N LYS A 686 12.95 -3.87 -27.89
CA LYS A 686 12.29 -3.96 -26.58
C LYS A 686 12.74 -2.88 -25.59
N LYS A 687 13.99 -2.42 -25.71
CA LYS A 687 14.53 -1.32 -24.87
C LYS A 687 13.94 0.06 -25.21
N THR A 688 13.33 0.20 -26.38
CA THR A 688 12.66 1.43 -26.83
C THR A 688 11.24 1.56 -26.30
N VAL A 689 10.62 0.45 -25.87
CA VAL A 689 9.27 0.45 -25.31
C VAL A 689 9.29 1.12 -23.95
N THR A 690 8.57 2.22 -23.82
CA THR A 690 8.56 3.01 -22.59
C THR A 690 7.63 2.38 -21.53
N SER A 691 7.80 2.74 -20.26
CA SER A 691 6.85 2.33 -19.21
C SER A 691 5.43 2.81 -19.50
N LYS A 692 5.28 4.02 -20.04
CA LYS A 692 3.98 4.56 -20.46
C LYS A 692 3.32 3.70 -21.56
N GLU A 693 4.10 3.15 -22.48
CA GLU A 693 3.58 2.26 -23.53
C GLU A 693 3.16 0.88 -22.99
N LEU A 694 3.88 0.36 -21.99
CA LEU A 694 3.46 -0.85 -21.28
C LEU A 694 2.13 -0.63 -20.54
N ASP A 695 2.00 0.49 -19.82
CA ASP A 695 0.79 0.87 -19.10
C ASP A 695 -0.39 1.12 -20.07
N LEU A 696 -0.11 1.69 -21.24
CA LEU A 696 -1.09 1.95 -22.29
C LEU A 696 -1.67 0.65 -22.88
N MET A 697 -0.93 -0.46 -22.88
CA MET A 697 -1.38 -1.72 -23.47
C MET A 697 -2.70 -2.19 -22.86
N THR A 698 -2.84 -2.18 -21.54
CA THR A 698 -4.07 -2.59 -20.86
C THR A 698 -5.24 -1.67 -21.23
N THR A 699 -5.02 -0.36 -21.33
CA THR A 699 -6.04 0.59 -21.81
C THR A 699 -6.49 0.26 -23.23
N LEU A 700 -5.54 -0.02 -24.14
CA LEU A 700 -5.85 -0.34 -25.53
C LEU A 700 -6.54 -1.69 -25.70
N GLU A 701 -6.20 -2.71 -24.91
CA GLU A 701 -6.89 -4.01 -24.92
C GLU A 701 -8.39 -3.85 -24.63
N VAL A 702 -8.73 -3.08 -23.59
CA VAL A 702 -10.14 -2.82 -23.23
C VAL A 702 -10.81 -1.92 -24.27
N ALA A 703 -10.10 -0.92 -24.80
CA ALA A 703 -10.61 -0.05 -25.86
C ALA A 703 -10.89 -0.81 -27.16
N TYR A 704 -10.06 -1.80 -27.49
CA TYR A 704 -10.27 -2.68 -28.63
C TYR A 704 -11.49 -3.57 -28.43
N GLU A 705 -11.63 -4.19 -27.24
CA GLU A 705 -12.82 -4.97 -26.90
C GLU A 705 -14.09 -4.12 -27.02
N MET A 706 -14.08 -2.90 -26.47
CA MET A 706 -15.18 -1.95 -26.57
C MET A 706 -15.56 -1.66 -28.03
N ALA A 707 -14.55 -1.38 -28.89
CA ALA A 707 -14.77 -1.14 -30.31
C ALA A 707 -15.37 -2.35 -31.04
N CYS A 708 -14.90 -3.56 -30.73
CA CYS A 708 -15.45 -4.79 -31.30
C CYS A 708 -16.90 -5.06 -30.86
N ARG A 709 -17.35 -4.49 -29.73
CA ARG A 709 -18.75 -4.55 -29.28
C ARG A 709 -19.64 -3.45 -29.87
N GLY A 710 -19.11 -2.62 -30.77
CA GLY A 710 -19.86 -1.55 -31.45
C GLY A 710 -19.99 -0.25 -30.64
N LEU A 711 -19.18 -0.09 -29.59
CA LEU A 711 -19.09 1.13 -28.80
C LEU A 711 -17.86 1.94 -29.22
N HIS A 712 -17.95 3.27 -29.16
CA HIS A 712 -16.91 4.16 -29.69
C HIS A 712 -16.57 5.30 -28.73
N PHE A 713 -15.34 5.82 -28.84
CA PHE A 713 -15.02 7.08 -28.20
C PHE A 713 -15.55 8.24 -29.04
N ALA A 714 -16.27 9.16 -28.40
CA ALA A 714 -16.49 10.48 -28.96
C ALA A 714 -15.22 11.32 -28.86
N ASN A 715 -15.18 12.44 -29.57
CA ASN A 715 -14.14 13.43 -29.34
C ASN A 715 -14.35 14.14 -28.00
N ILE A 716 -13.33 14.81 -27.50
CA ILE A 716 -13.47 15.74 -26.36
C ILE A 716 -14.45 16.84 -26.78
N ASP A 717 -15.36 17.18 -25.88
CA ASP A 717 -16.39 18.18 -26.08
C ASP A 717 -16.29 19.23 -24.97
N LEU A 718 -16.06 20.50 -25.35
CA LEU A 718 -15.85 21.60 -24.42
C LEU A 718 -16.98 21.76 -23.39
N TYR A 719 -18.21 21.44 -23.78
CA TYR A 719 -19.40 21.64 -22.95
C TYR A 719 -19.93 20.36 -22.28
N ARG A 720 -19.46 19.19 -22.72
CA ARG A 720 -19.98 17.89 -22.22
C ARG A 720 -18.93 17.05 -21.51
N SER A 721 -17.67 17.09 -21.96
CA SER A 721 -16.56 16.38 -21.30
C SER A 721 -16.46 16.79 -19.83
N GLN A 722 -16.24 15.83 -18.94
CA GLN A 722 -16.04 16.12 -17.51
C GLN A 722 -14.56 16.37 -17.20
N ALA A 723 -14.27 16.75 -15.97
CA ALA A 723 -12.89 16.99 -15.56
C ALA A 723 -12.06 15.69 -15.60
N ASN A 724 -12.57 14.60 -15.01
CA ASN A 724 -11.83 13.34 -14.85
C ASN A 724 -12.62 12.06 -15.17
N GLU A 725 -13.91 12.17 -15.46
CA GLU A 725 -14.78 11.03 -15.70
C GLU A 725 -15.09 10.89 -17.20
N PHE A 726 -14.92 9.69 -17.74
CA PHE A 726 -15.56 9.30 -18.98
C PHE A 726 -17.06 9.15 -18.72
N ILE A 727 -17.88 9.72 -19.60
CA ILE A 727 -19.34 9.65 -19.49
C ILE A 727 -19.94 9.01 -20.73
N VAL A 728 -21.04 8.28 -20.58
CA VAL A 728 -21.84 7.84 -21.72
C VAL A 728 -22.48 9.07 -22.35
N ASP A 729 -22.39 9.20 -23.67
CA ASP A 729 -22.96 10.32 -24.41
C ASP A 729 -24.50 10.29 -24.29
N PRO A 730 -25.14 11.32 -23.68
CA PRO A 730 -26.60 11.32 -23.51
C PRO A 730 -27.41 11.36 -24.82
N GLN A 731 -26.78 11.73 -25.93
CA GLN A 731 -27.38 11.80 -27.26
C GLN A 731 -27.12 10.52 -28.08
N GLN A 732 -26.03 9.80 -27.79
CA GLN A 732 -25.60 8.61 -28.51
C GLN A 732 -25.10 7.55 -27.52
N ALA A 733 -25.99 6.68 -27.05
CA ALA A 733 -25.68 5.66 -26.04
C ALA A 733 -24.52 4.71 -26.43
N ASN A 734 -24.20 4.58 -27.72
CA ASN A 734 -23.06 3.79 -28.19
C ASN A 734 -21.73 4.56 -28.16
N ARG A 735 -21.69 5.76 -27.58
CA ARG A 735 -20.48 6.58 -27.48
C ARG A 735 -20.15 6.96 -26.05
N ILE A 736 -18.86 7.07 -25.78
CA ILE A 736 -18.31 7.51 -24.51
C ILE A 736 -17.47 8.76 -24.74
N ILE A 737 -17.77 9.82 -23.99
CA ILE A 737 -17.09 11.11 -24.09
C ILE A 737 -15.90 11.11 -23.11
N PRO A 738 -14.67 11.34 -23.61
CA PRO A 738 -13.49 11.43 -22.76
C PRO A 738 -13.48 12.70 -21.90
N PRO A 739 -12.90 12.66 -20.68
CA PRO A 739 -12.68 13.84 -19.86
C PRO A 739 -11.47 14.66 -20.34
N PHE A 740 -11.29 15.87 -19.81
CA PHE A 740 -10.14 16.71 -20.18
C PHE A 740 -8.80 16.14 -19.70
N THR A 741 -8.76 15.38 -18.60
CA THR A 741 -7.52 14.80 -18.05
C THR A 741 -6.83 13.76 -18.94
N VAL A 742 -7.50 13.25 -19.98
CA VAL A 742 -6.85 12.35 -20.95
C VAL A 742 -5.85 13.09 -21.86
N LEU A 743 -5.91 14.43 -21.89
CA LEU A 743 -4.99 15.24 -22.66
C LEU A 743 -3.63 15.30 -21.97
N ASP A 744 -2.60 14.83 -22.66
CA ASP A 744 -1.23 14.85 -22.16
C ASP A 744 -0.82 16.26 -21.69
N GLY A 745 -0.48 16.37 -20.41
CA GLY A 745 -0.06 17.61 -19.77
C GLY A 745 -1.21 18.45 -19.19
N LEU A 746 -2.47 18.02 -19.31
CA LEU A 746 -3.63 18.68 -18.70
C LEU A 746 -4.01 17.95 -17.40
N GLY A 747 -3.55 18.49 -16.27
CA GLY A 747 -3.81 17.92 -14.95
C GLY A 747 -5.23 18.19 -14.43
N LEU A 748 -5.64 17.46 -13.39
CA LEU A 748 -6.98 17.53 -12.80
C LEU A 748 -7.43 18.94 -12.41
N ASN A 749 -6.55 19.76 -11.85
CA ASN A 749 -6.90 21.14 -11.46
C ASN A 749 -7.22 22.02 -12.67
N VAL A 750 -6.49 21.84 -13.78
CA VAL A 750 -6.78 22.55 -15.03
C VAL A 750 -8.12 22.08 -15.58
N ALA A 751 -8.35 20.76 -15.61
CA ALA A 751 -9.61 20.18 -16.06
C ALA A 751 -10.83 20.68 -15.26
N LYS A 752 -10.70 20.77 -13.93
CA LYS A 752 -11.73 21.34 -13.05
C LYS A 752 -12.02 22.80 -13.38
N SER A 753 -10.98 23.62 -13.58
CA SER A 753 -11.17 25.03 -13.93
C SER A 753 -12.00 25.23 -15.22
N ILE A 754 -11.86 24.35 -16.21
CA ILE A 754 -12.66 24.39 -17.45
C ILE A 754 -14.15 24.15 -17.14
N VAL A 755 -14.42 23.11 -16.35
CA VAL A 755 -15.79 22.70 -15.98
C VAL A 755 -16.45 23.77 -15.10
N GLU A 756 -15.73 24.30 -14.12
CA GLU A 756 -16.24 25.35 -13.22
C GLU A 756 -16.52 26.65 -13.97
N GLU A 757 -15.64 27.05 -14.90
CA GLU A 757 -15.83 28.29 -15.65
C GLU A 757 -16.96 28.19 -16.67
N ARG A 758 -17.09 27.07 -17.41
CA ARG A 758 -18.17 26.92 -18.39
C ARG A 758 -19.56 26.92 -17.73
N GLU A 759 -19.67 26.50 -16.47
CA GLU A 759 -20.92 26.53 -15.70
C GLU A 759 -21.33 27.97 -15.34
N LYS A 760 -20.37 28.88 -15.19
CA LYS A 760 -20.65 30.32 -14.95
C LYS A 760 -21.18 30.99 -16.20
N SER A 761 -20.55 30.75 -17.35
CA SER A 761 -20.99 31.23 -18.65
C SER A 761 -20.26 30.53 -19.80
N PRO A 762 -20.87 30.41 -21.00
CA PRO A 762 -20.22 29.85 -22.17
C PRO A 762 -18.94 30.61 -22.55
N PHE A 763 -17.98 29.90 -23.17
CA PHE A 763 -16.77 30.53 -23.69
C PHE A 763 -17.06 31.19 -25.04
N ILE A 764 -16.70 32.46 -25.17
CA ILE A 764 -17.00 33.26 -26.37
C ILE A 764 -15.86 33.27 -27.40
N SER A 765 -14.62 33.01 -26.98
CA SER A 765 -13.44 32.92 -27.84
C SER A 765 -12.37 32.01 -27.23
N LYS A 766 -11.34 31.68 -28.01
CA LYS A 766 -10.17 30.93 -27.53
C LYS A 766 -9.38 31.74 -26.49
N GLU A 767 -9.30 33.06 -26.66
CA GLU A 767 -8.74 33.99 -25.68
C GLU A 767 -9.50 33.98 -24.36
N ASP A 768 -10.84 33.97 -24.41
CA ASP A 768 -11.69 33.90 -23.21
C ASP A 768 -11.46 32.60 -22.42
N LEU A 769 -11.38 31.47 -23.13
CA LEU A 769 -11.06 30.17 -22.52
C LEU A 769 -9.68 30.21 -21.83
N LEU A 770 -8.66 30.77 -22.48
CA LEU A 770 -7.30 30.84 -21.93
C LEU A 770 -7.19 31.81 -20.75
N THR A 771 -8.01 32.87 -20.74
CA THR A 771 -8.00 33.90 -19.68
C THR A 771 -8.73 33.43 -18.42
N ARG A 772 -9.85 32.73 -18.58
CA ARG A 772 -10.70 32.30 -17.46
C ARG A 772 -10.23 31.01 -16.80
N THR A 773 -9.56 30.14 -17.55
CA THR A 773 -9.14 28.81 -17.06
C THR A 773 -7.64 28.76 -16.80
N LEU A 774 -7.17 27.66 -16.19
CA LEU A 774 -5.75 27.41 -15.95
C LEU A 774 -5.03 26.76 -17.16
N ILE A 775 -5.64 26.83 -18.36
CA ILE A 775 -5.07 26.27 -19.59
C ILE A 775 -3.86 27.08 -20.04
N ASN A 776 -2.84 26.40 -20.58
CA ASN A 776 -1.72 27.05 -21.27
C ASN A 776 -1.82 26.93 -22.81
N ASN A 777 -1.01 27.72 -23.52
CA ASN A 777 -0.98 27.74 -24.99
C ASN A 777 -0.71 26.36 -25.63
N THR A 778 0.09 25.50 -24.98
CA THR A 778 0.39 24.15 -25.49
C THR A 778 -0.86 23.27 -25.44
N GLN A 779 -1.62 23.33 -24.35
CA GLN A 779 -2.88 22.59 -24.20
C GLN A 779 -3.96 23.13 -25.14
N LEU A 780 -4.08 24.45 -25.30
CA LEU A 780 -5.02 25.08 -26.23
C LEU A 780 -4.80 24.60 -27.67
N ARG A 781 -3.54 24.59 -28.12
CA ARG A 781 -3.16 24.07 -29.45
C ARG A 781 -3.53 22.60 -29.64
N LYS A 782 -3.36 21.76 -28.61
CA LYS A 782 -3.78 20.35 -28.68
C LYS A 782 -5.29 20.23 -28.86
N MET A 783 -6.08 20.99 -28.10
CA MET A 783 -7.54 21.01 -28.22
C MET A 783 -7.98 21.48 -29.62
N GLU A 784 -7.27 22.44 -30.20
CA GLU A 784 -7.51 22.91 -31.57
C GLU A 784 -7.17 21.85 -32.63
N VAL A 785 -6.01 21.20 -32.55
CA VAL A 785 -5.62 20.11 -33.47
C VAL A 785 -6.62 18.96 -33.43
N MET A 786 -7.16 18.67 -32.26
CA MET A 786 -8.23 17.68 -32.08
C MET A 786 -9.60 18.17 -32.53
N GLY A 787 -9.76 19.44 -32.92
CA GLY A 787 -11.03 20.02 -33.37
C GLY A 787 -12.04 20.31 -32.25
N VAL A 788 -11.61 20.30 -30.99
CA VAL A 788 -12.47 20.58 -29.81
C VAL A 788 -12.98 22.03 -29.82
N LEU A 789 -12.17 22.95 -30.34
CA LEU A 789 -12.46 24.39 -30.39
C LEU A 789 -13.01 24.82 -31.77
N SER A 790 -13.51 23.87 -32.56
CA SER A 790 -14.02 24.16 -33.90
C SER A 790 -15.21 25.11 -33.84
N GLY A 791 -15.16 26.19 -34.62
CA GLY A 791 -16.19 27.24 -34.64
C GLY A 791 -16.03 28.35 -33.60
N MET A 792 -15.02 28.29 -32.72
CA MET A 792 -14.68 29.39 -31.81
C MET A 792 -13.80 30.45 -32.50
N GLN A 793 -14.06 31.72 -32.22
CA GLN A 793 -13.21 32.84 -32.66
C GLN A 793 -11.90 32.89 -31.87
N GLU A 794 -10.82 33.45 -32.45
CA GLU A 794 -9.53 33.63 -31.77
C GLU A 794 -9.65 34.59 -30.59
N GLU A 795 -10.20 35.79 -30.85
CA GLU A 795 -10.25 36.92 -29.93
C GLU A 795 -11.69 37.38 -29.70
N ASN A 796 -11.91 38.10 -28.59
CA ASN A 796 -13.19 38.72 -28.30
C ASN A 796 -13.43 39.96 -29.18
N GLN A 797 -14.43 39.94 -30.06
CA GLN A 797 -14.80 41.13 -30.87
C GLN A 797 -15.41 42.27 -30.03
N MET A 798 -15.99 41.96 -28.87
CA MET A 798 -16.47 42.94 -27.87
C MET A 798 -16.30 42.38 -26.46
N SER A 799 -15.70 43.17 -25.57
CA SER A 799 -15.62 42.93 -24.12
C SER A 799 -16.62 43.86 -23.43
N LEU A 800 -17.57 43.30 -22.66
CA LEU A 800 -18.53 44.06 -21.86
C LEU A 800 -18.30 43.69 -20.39
N PHE A 801 -18.18 44.71 -19.53
CA PHE A 801 -17.88 44.59 -18.10
C PHE A 801 -18.98 43.87 -17.30
#